data_AF-D6A4B0-F1
#
_entry.id   AF-D6A4B0-F1
#
_cell.length_a   1.000
_cell.length_b   1.000
_cell.length_c   1.000
_cell.angle_alpha   90.00
_cell.angle_beta   90.00
_cell.angle_gamma   90.00
#
_symmetry.space_group_name_H-M   'P 1'
#
loop_
_entity.id
_entity.type
_entity.pdbx_description
1 polymer ?
#
loop_
_entity_poly.entity_id
_entity_poly.type
_entity_poly.pdbx_seq_one_letter_code
_entity_poly.pdbx_strand_id
1 'polypeptide(L)'
;MPIPGNLLSPTTEMVDPNTSGWTAKLNATLSKGVGGRNGDGCLLAKSVEAGEVQARTVSSYPVTAGTVYYCFADASGASSTQERIGIRWMAGSTELSVSWSLPTMTAAAAWHRVSVAAAAPAGATQAQVLLSSTAAGVGVNHFWENVYLGLPIRTLGNLLPFNTESSELDASGWTPVVNATVSRQVPVVAWAATNYTAGGHALAMTAQAAGNASILSVDRPTVAPGREYLAYAYLQPPTVAAVAWIELRFYDANGNQISATRSVLAPPTPATGMYRQRVSATAPANAATCSLAAGLDGASAGQVLRLETIVIMAAPEIQAGSVLPYADASFEQGLAGWSVASGVATIARTTPWGLSAFEGSYSLTVTSTTATTSTIRSGRFPVREGVNWRAQIVVHPAAGTWSTVTVRVRWYDAANASLGVAGGVAYGLPGTSWYALQSDQTAPAGATQAAVEILPTATAANSVLHVDRVALWEVLPLTAVTADSERGYTTLTLRELPLDYTISVYRVGADGARRLVRGTSGLIDRQTIVSDILIVEDHEAPMGTPVSYHIAIYSPSGSLSTRSSGTVTLTLDDINEAWLKDPANPQRNMRVVVEKAPDWQRPIEQSSHVVRGRRNKVIFSGRRQGLEGDLAIATRSDEERQALHLLLDSGNLLLWQAAPGMGVDDMYVAVGQVPEARLGRLAQEQWRTWTLPLVEQDMPVTVGVNGAAGRTCQDVLTEFATCADLLDVYDTSEDLLLDRRG
;
A
#
# COMPACT_ATOMS: atom_id res chain seq x y z
N MET A 1 4.30 14.34 15.39
CA MET A 1 4.55 14.06 13.96
C MET A 1 3.59 14.95 13.19
N PRO A 2 4.01 15.69 12.16
CA PRO A 2 3.11 16.58 11.42
C PRO A 2 1.91 15.81 10.85
N ILE A 3 0.71 16.36 10.94
CA ILE A 3 -0.47 15.77 10.30
C ILE A 3 -0.31 15.88 8.77
N PRO A 4 -0.42 14.78 8.01
CA PRO A 4 -0.31 14.83 6.55
C PRO A 4 -1.35 15.77 5.92
N GLY A 5 -0.90 16.64 5.02
CA GLY A 5 -1.77 17.59 4.30
C GLY A 5 -2.24 18.80 5.12
N ASN A 6 -1.74 18.98 6.35
CA ASN A 6 -2.12 20.11 7.19
C ASN A 6 -1.54 21.43 6.67
N LEU A 7 -2.38 22.45 6.56
CA LEU A 7 -1.97 23.81 6.20
C LEU A 7 -1.34 24.55 7.39
N LEU A 8 -1.57 24.08 8.62
CA LEU A 8 -1.01 24.68 9.82
C LEU A 8 0.48 24.33 9.96
N SER A 9 1.26 25.27 10.53
CA SER A 9 2.63 24.95 10.93
C SER A 9 2.63 23.93 12.08
N PRO A 10 3.69 23.11 12.25
CA PRO A 10 3.80 22.18 13.37
C PRO A 10 3.61 22.86 14.74
N THR A 11 4.10 24.10 14.91
CA THR A 11 3.91 24.86 16.14
C THR A 11 2.46 25.26 16.38
N THR A 12 1.69 25.53 15.34
CA THR A 12 0.26 25.87 15.46
C THR A 12 -0.60 24.63 15.71
N GLU A 13 -0.33 23.54 14.99
CA GLU A 13 -1.02 22.25 15.09
C GLU A 13 -0.84 21.60 16.46
N MET A 14 0.42 21.45 16.89
CA MET A 14 0.78 20.74 18.12
C MET A 14 0.77 21.66 19.36
N VAL A 15 0.78 22.98 19.15
CA VAL A 15 0.92 23.98 20.23
C VAL A 15 2.22 23.79 21.03
N ASP A 16 3.31 23.54 20.30
CA ASP A 16 4.65 23.29 20.85
C ASP A 16 5.72 23.94 19.93
N PRO A 17 6.70 24.69 20.47
CA PRO A 17 7.03 24.92 21.88
C PRO A 17 6.15 25.94 22.62
N ASN A 18 5.24 26.65 21.93
CA ASN A 18 4.50 27.78 22.49
C ASN A 18 3.15 28.04 21.77
N THR A 19 2.42 29.09 22.16
CA THR A 19 1.11 29.47 21.60
C THR A 19 1.19 30.55 20.51
N SER A 20 2.35 30.79 19.89
CA SER A 20 2.54 31.89 18.92
C SER A 20 1.65 31.79 17.67
N GLY A 21 1.16 30.60 17.34
CA GLY A 21 0.21 30.37 16.25
C GLY A 21 -1.24 30.82 16.57
N TRP A 22 -1.53 31.26 17.80
CA TRP A 22 -2.89 31.46 18.32
C TRP A 22 -3.10 32.86 18.92
N THR A 23 -4.31 33.41 18.77
CA THR A 23 -4.75 34.65 19.41
C THR A 23 -6.17 34.52 19.94
N ALA A 24 -6.46 35.18 21.06
CA ALA A 24 -7.83 35.27 21.57
C ALA A 24 -8.71 36.02 20.55
N LYS A 25 -9.95 35.54 20.34
CA LYS A 25 -10.98 36.23 19.55
C LYS A 25 -12.08 36.79 20.45
N LEU A 26 -12.53 36.02 21.44
CA LEU A 26 -13.63 36.39 22.33
C LEU A 26 -13.44 35.75 23.71
N ASN A 27 -13.69 36.50 24.78
CA ASN A 27 -13.78 36.00 26.17
C ASN A 27 -12.66 35.00 26.57
N ALA A 28 -11.41 35.25 26.17
CA ALA A 28 -10.33 34.28 26.38
C ALA A 28 -9.00 34.96 26.73
N THR A 29 -8.28 34.34 27.67
CA THR A 29 -6.83 34.48 27.81
C THR A 29 -6.17 33.18 27.34
N LEU A 30 -5.09 33.28 26.55
CA LEU A 30 -4.41 32.11 25.99
C LEU A 30 -3.07 31.89 26.67
N SER A 31 -2.75 30.64 26.96
CA SER A 31 -1.45 30.22 27.49
C SER A 31 -1.13 28.79 27.04
N LYS A 32 0.11 28.35 27.19
CA LYS A 32 0.50 26.96 26.91
C LYS A 32 0.11 26.10 28.11
N GLY A 33 -0.74 25.09 27.89
CA GLY A 33 -1.01 24.02 28.83
C GLY A 33 0.00 22.88 28.72
N VAL A 34 -0.20 21.84 29.53
CA VAL A 34 0.60 20.60 29.53
C VAL A 34 -0.32 19.39 29.35
N GLY A 35 0.26 18.25 28.95
CA GLY A 35 -0.48 17.00 28.82
C GLY A 35 -1.17 16.83 27.46
N GLY A 36 -0.58 17.41 26.42
CA GLY A 36 -0.93 17.08 25.05
C GLY A 36 -0.69 15.60 24.73
N ARG A 37 -1.38 15.11 23.71
CA ARG A 37 -1.27 13.81 23.08
C ARG A 37 -0.42 13.85 21.81
N ASN A 38 -0.27 15.01 21.17
CA ASN A 38 0.65 15.23 20.05
C ASN A 38 1.74 16.23 20.47
N GLY A 39 2.63 15.79 21.37
CA GLY A 39 3.64 16.62 22.05
C GLY A 39 3.26 16.92 23.51
N ASP A 40 4.14 17.59 24.25
CA ASP A 40 3.91 17.88 25.68
C ASP A 40 2.95 19.06 25.90
N GLY A 41 2.84 19.95 24.90
CA GLY A 41 2.05 21.18 24.95
C GLY A 41 0.61 21.02 24.47
N CYS A 42 -0.26 21.91 24.94
CA CYS A 42 -1.58 22.14 24.37
C CYS A 42 -1.95 23.63 24.51
N LEU A 43 -2.95 24.11 23.77
CA LEU A 43 -3.47 25.47 23.92
C LEU A 43 -4.47 25.49 25.08
N LEU A 44 -4.13 26.24 26.13
CA LEU A 44 -5.06 26.57 27.21
C LEU A 44 -5.77 27.89 26.87
N ALA A 45 -7.07 27.81 26.56
CA ALA A 45 -7.98 28.94 26.49
C ALA A 45 -8.76 29.05 27.81
N LYS A 46 -8.53 30.14 28.56
CA LYS A 46 -9.15 30.38 29.86
C LYS A 46 -10.17 31.51 29.77
N SER A 47 -11.41 31.25 30.19
CA SER A 47 -12.50 32.23 30.13
C SER A 47 -12.23 33.44 31.02
N VAL A 48 -12.64 34.64 30.59
CA VAL A 48 -12.59 35.86 31.41
C VAL A 48 -13.94 36.19 32.05
N GLU A 49 -15.03 35.63 31.54
CA GLU A 49 -16.40 35.68 32.05
C GLU A 49 -17.21 34.44 31.61
N ALA A 50 -18.43 34.29 32.13
CA ALA A 50 -19.36 33.26 31.64
C ALA A 50 -19.78 33.54 30.19
N GLY A 51 -19.92 32.51 29.37
CA GLY A 51 -20.32 32.63 27.97
C GLY A 51 -19.35 31.96 26.99
N GLU A 52 -19.43 32.34 25.72
CA GLU A 52 -18.63 31.74 24.65
C GLU A 52 -17.17 32.23 24.70
N VAL A 53 -16.22 31.30 24.74
CA VAL A 53 -14.76 31.48 24.71
C VAL A 53 -14.27 31.14 23.31
N GLN A 54 -13.51 32.01 22.66
CA GLN A 54 -12.97 31.74 21.32
C GLN A 54 -11.48 32.05 21.18
N ALA A 55 -10.77 31.14 20.52
CA ALA A 55 -9.39 31.31 20.06
C ALA A 55 -9.31 31.06 18.55
N ARG A 56 -8.45 31.79 17.84
CA ARG A 56 -8.23 31.58 16.41
C ARG A 56 -6.75 31.52 16.06
N THR A 57 -6.43 30.98 14.89
CA THR A 57 -5.07 31.07 14.35
C THR A 57 -4.71 32.52 14.05
N VAL A 58 -3.44 32.88 14.24
CA VAL A 58 -2.91 34.21 13.86
C VAL A 58 -2.83 34.33 12.34
N SER A 59 -2.25 33.32 11.70
CA SER A 59 -2.15 33.23 10.24
C SER A 59 -3.49 32.91 9.60
N SER A 60 -3.63 33.29 8.34
CA SER A 60 -4.69 32.83 7.45
C SER A 60 -4.07 31.99 6.33
N TYR A 61 -4.75 30.91 5.96
CA TYR A 61 -4.23 29.89 5.06
C TYR A 61 -4.95 29.96 3.71
N PRO A 62 -4.26 29.80 2.58
CA PRO A 62 -4.87 29.92 1.26
C PRO A 62 -5.94 28.84 1.06
N VAL A 63 -7.08 29.24 0.50
CA VAL A 63 -8.16 28.31 0.13
C VAL A 63 -8.73 28.68 -1.24
N THR A 64 -9.33 27.69 -1.90
CA THR A 64 -10.02 27.85 -3.19
C THR A 64 -11.53 27.80 -2.97
N ALA A 65 -12.24 28.83 -3.45
CA ALA A 65 -13.70 28.87 -3.39
C ALA A 65 -14.34 27.64 -4.07
N GLY A 66 -15.38 27.07 -3.45
CA GLY A 66 -16.05 25.84 -3.89
C GLY A 66 -15.38 24.54 -3.43
N THR A 67 -14.10 24.57 -3.02
CA THR A 67 -13.41 23.39 -2.49
C THR A 67 -13.85 23.11 -1.05
N VAL A 68 -14.13 21.84 -0.74
CA VAL A 68 -14.40 21.39 0.64
C VAL A 68 -13.09 21.35 1.42
N TYR A 69 -13.08 22.01 2.58
CA TYR A 69 -12.01 21.88 3.57
C TYR A 69 -12.55 21.20 4.81
N TYR A 70 -11.65 20.51 5.50
CA TYR A 70 -11.88 19.79 6.74
C TYR A 70 -11.01 20.40 7.84
N CYS A 71 -11.60 20.56 9.02
CA CYS A 71 -10.94 21.07 10.20
C CYS A 71 -11.32 20.23 11.41
N PHE A 72 -10.34 19.83 12.20
CA PHE A 72 -10.59 19.17 13.48
C PHE A 72 -9.60 19.64 14.54
N ALA A 73 -9.98 19.44 15.79
CA ALA A 73 -9.09 19.56 16.93
C ALA A 73 -9.48 18.53 17.98
N ASP A 74 -8.48 18.16 18.76
CA ASP A 74 -8.69 17.39 19.96
C ASP A 74 -8.86 18.37 21.13
N ALA A 75 -9.94 18.21 21.89
CA ALA A 75 -10.39 19.13 22.93
C ALA A 75 -10.58 18.42 24.28
N SER A 76 -10.40 19.17 25.37
CA SER A 76 -10.70 18.74 26.73
C SER A 76 -11.13 19.95 27.55
N GLY A 77 -12.22 19.83 28.32
CA GLY A 77 -12.80 20.92 29.08
C GLY A 77 -13.34 20.49 30.44
N ALA A 78 -13.67 21.45 31.30
CA ALA A 78 -14.34 21.14 32.55
C ALA A 78 -15.70 20.46 32.28
N SER A 79 -16.21 19.64 33.21
CA SER A 79 -17.43 18.82 33.02
C SER A 79 -18.75 19.60 32.85
N SER A 80 -18.71 20.91 32.59
CA SER A 80 -19.85 21.78 32.32
C SER A 80 -19.74 22.55 31.00
N THR A 81 -18.76 22.24 30.15
CA THR A 81 -18.46 23.00 28.94
C THR A 81 -18.73 22.22 27.66
N GLN A 82 -19.39 22.82 26.68
CA GLN A 82 -19.50 22.25 25.34
C GLN A 82 -18.45 22.89 24.44
N GLU A 83 -17.86 22.10 23.56
CA GLU A 83 -16.81 22.48 22.62
C GLU A 83 -17.32 22.40 21.18
N ARG A 84 -16.83 23.29 20.32
CA ARG A 84 -17.06 23.27 18.87
C ARG A 84 -15.89 23.91 18.13
N ILE A 85 -15.74 23.60 16.85
CA ILE A 85 -14.70 24.15 15.99
C ILE A 85 -15.32 24.75 14.73
N GLY A 86 -14.67 25.75 14.15
CA GLY A 86 -15.13 26.43 12.96
C GLY A 86 -14.03 26.71 11.96
N ILE A 87 -14.41 26.73 10.68
CA ILE A 87 -13.60 27.28 9.60
C ILE A 87 -14.09 28.70 9.34
N ARG A 88 -13.24 29.69 9.67
CA ARG A 88 -13.51 31.10 9.44
C ARG A 88 -13.04 31.47 8.04
N TRP A 89 -13.98 31.76 7.14
CA TRP A 89 -13.72 32.09 5.74
C TRP A 89 -13.43 33.57 5.56
N MET A 90 -12.40 33.88 4.79
CA MET A 90 -11.85 35.22 4.67
C MET A 90 -11.62 35.61 3.20
N ALA A 91 -11.87 36.89 2.91
CA ALA A 91 -11.40 37.58 1.70
C ALA A 91 -10.40 38.66 2.14
N GLY A 92 -9.11 38.33 2.11
CA GLY A 92 -8.08 39.14 2.77
C GLY A 92 -8.35 39.26 4.28
N SER A 93 -8.47 40.48 4.80
CA SER A 93 -8.74 40.74 6.22
C SER A 93 -10.22 40.68 6.61
N THR A 94 -11.14 40.53 5.66
CA THR A 94 -12.59 40.57 5.88
C THR A 94 -13.13 39.16 6.13
N GLU A 95 -13.86 38.97 7.22
CA GLU A 95 -14.61 37.73 7.49
C GLU A 95 -15.85 37.68 6.60
N LEU A 96 -15.96 36.62 5.81
CA LEU A 96 -17.14 36.36 4.99
C LEU A 96 -18.20 35.60 5.78
N SER A 97 -17.79 34.52 6.45
CA SER A 97 -18.65 33.66 7.26
C SER A 97 -17.81 32.71 8.12
N VAL A 98 -18.48 31.96 9.00
CA VAL A 98 -17.89 30.83 9.73
C VAL A 98 -18.74 29.60 9.51
N SER A 99 -18.12 28.51 9.07
CA SER A 99 -18.73 27.18 9.09
C SER A 99 -18.43 26.52 10.43
N TRP A 100 -19.45 26.33 11.26
CA TRP A 100 -19.33 25.75 12.60
C TRP A 100 -19.66 24.26 12.64
N SER A 101 -18.95 23.52 13.48
CA SER A 101 -19.39 22.22 13.95
C SER A 101 -20.63 22.34 14.85
N LEU A 102 -21.34 21.23 15.04
CA LEU A 102 -22.26 21.12 16.16
C LEU A 102 -21.46 21.18 17.49
N PRO A 103 -22.05 21.68 18.59
CA PRO A 103 -21.46 21.53 19.92
C PRO A 103 -21.43 20.07 20.35
N THR A 104 -20.43 19.70 21.17
CA THR A 104 -20.40 18.40 21.85
C THR A 104 -21.71 18.13 22.61
N MET A 105 -22.22 16.90 22.52
CA MET A 105 -23.50 16.54 23.16
C MET A 105 -23.45 16.68 24.69
N THR A 106 -22.27 16.48 25.28
CA THR A 106 -22.01 16.56 26.71
C THR A 106 -20.61 17.09 26.93
N ALA A 107 -20.39 17.77 28.05
CA ALA A 107 -19.07 18.20 28.47
C ALA A 107 -18.16 17.02 28.85
N ALA A 108 -16.86 17.15 28.63
CA ALA A 108 -15.90 16.11 28.98
C ALA A 108 -14.50 16.61 29.31
N ALA A 109 -13.98 16.12 30.44
CA ALA A 109 -12.59 16.30 30.86
C ALA A 109 -11.63 15.37 30.11
N ALA A 110 -12.12 14.24 29.58
CA ALA A 110 -11.34 13.39 28.70
C ALA A 110 -11.17 14.05 27.33
N TRP A 111 -9.99 13.86 26.74
CA TRP A 111 -9.72 14.27 25.36
C TRP A 111 -10.72 13.64 24.40
N HIS A 112 -11.32 14.47 23.56
CA HIS A 112 -12.27 14.06 22.52
C HIS A 112 -12.07 14.90 21.27
N ARG A 113 -12.59 14.45 20.13
CA ARG A 113 -12.46 15.18 18.87
C ARG A 113 -13.69 16.03 18.59
N VAL A 114 -13.46 17.25 18.11
CA VAL A 114 -14.46 18.07 17.42
C VAL A 114 -13.96 18.44 16.04
N SER A 115 -14.87 18.61 15.10
CA SER A 115 -14.52 18.74 13.69
C SER A 115 -15.64 19.41 12.89
N VAL A 116 -15.30 19.94 11.73
CA VAL A 116 -16.25 20.46 10.75
C VAL A 116 -15.65 20.34 9.36
N ALA A 117 -16.50 20.07 8.37
CA ALA A 117 -16.16 20.29 6.99
C ALA A 117 -17.14 21.29 6.35
N ALA A 118 -16.64 22.05 5.38
CA ALA A 118 -17.49 22.92 4.57
C ALA A 118 -16.79 23.29 3.26
N ALA A 119 -17.59 23.52 2.21
CA ALA A 119 -17.11 24.17 0.99
C ALA A 119 -16.79 25.64 1.27
N ALA A 120 -15.62 26.10 0.82
CA ALA A 120 -15.24 27.50 0.91
C ALA A 120 -16.27 28.36 0.13
N PRO A 121 -16.88 29.38 0.74
CA PRO A 121 -17.91 30.18 0.07
C PRO A 121 -17.30 31.00 -1.08
N ALA A 122 -18.16 31.48 -1.98
CA ALA A 122 -17.73 32.34 -3.08
C ALA A 122 -16.95 33.56 -2.55
N GLY A 123 -15.79 33.84 -3.15
CA GLY A 123 -14.90 34.93 -2.74
C GLY A 123 -13.95 34.60 -1.59
N ALA A 124 -14.05 33.43 -0.96
CA ALA A 124 -13.06 33.00 0.03
C ALA A 124 -11.72 32.72 -0.66
N THR A 125 -10.68 33.44 -0.22
CA THR A 125 -9.29 33.24 -0.65
C THR A 125 -8.42 32.72 0.50
N GLN A 126 -8.90 32.86 1.73
CA GLN A 126 -8.19 32.48 2.95
C GLN A 126 -9.14 31.85 3.98
N ALA A 127 -8.59 31.04 4.87
CA ALA A 127 -9.31 30.48 6.02
C ALA A 127 -8.48 30.56 7.31
N GLN A 128 -9.16 30.61 8.46
CA GLN A 128 -8.55 30.46 9.78
C GLN A 128 -9.28 29.37 10.57
N VAL A 129 -8.56 28.70 11.47
CA VAL A 129 -9.21 27.81 12.44
C VAL A 129 -9.76 28.66 13.58
N LEU A 130 -10.99 28.35 13.99
CA LEU A 130 -11.67 28.99 15.12
C LEU A 130 -12.11 27.94 16.13
N LEU A 131 -11.51 27.96 17.32
CA LEU A 131 -11.86 27.10 18.45
C LEU A 131 -12.88 27.82 19.32
N SER A 132 -13.91 27.12 19.77
CA SER A 132 -14.97 27.70 20.60
C SER A 132 -15.41 26.73 21.70
N SER A 133 -15.64 27.29 22.89
CA SER A 133 -16.22 26.57 24.02
C SER A 133 -17.21 27.44 24.78
N THR A 134 -18.13 26.84 25.53
CA THR A 134 -19.04 27.57 26.43
C THR A 134 -18.56 27.42 27.88
N ALA A 135 -18.23 28.52 28.55
CA ALA A 135 -17.79 28.55 29.94
C ALA A 135 -18.93 28.94 30.89
N ALA A 136 -19.05 28.22 32.02
CA ALA A 136 -20.04 28.49 33.06
C ALA A 136 -19.70 29.69 33.97
N GLY A 137 -18.51 30.28 33.84
CA GLY A 137 -18.00 31.33 34.71
C GLY A 137 -16.62 31.83 34.29
N VAL A 138 -16.04 32.71 35.10
CA VAL A 138 -14.66 33.21 34.94
C VAL A 138 -13.66 32.09 35.25
N GLY A 139 -12.55 32.05 34.51
CA GLY A 139 -11.40 31.21 34.83
C GLY A 139 -11.57 29.73 34.52
N VAL A 140 -12.58 29.36 33.71
CA VAL A 140 -12.79 28.00 33.22
C VAL A 140 -11.76 27.70 32.14
N ASN A 141 -11.08 26.57 32.26
CA ASN A 141 -10.01 26.14 31.36
C ASN A 141 -10.55 25.23 30.26
N HIS A 142 -10.11 25.48 29.03
CA HIS A 142 -10.32 24.61 27.87
C HIS A 142 -8.97 24.33 27.20
N PHE A 143 -8.73 23.07 26.89
CA PHE A 143 -7.49 22.58 26.31
C PHE A 143 -7.74 22.12 24.88
N TRP A 144 -6.83 22.49 23.98
CA TRP A 144 -6.93 22.18 22.56
C TRP A 144 -5.57 21.77 22.00
N GLU A 145 -5.55 20.77 21.12
CA GLU A 145 -4.34 20.32 20.45
C GLU A 145 -4.67 19.57 19.15
N ASN A 146 -3.62 19.04 18.49
CA ASN A 146 -3.73 18.18 17.32
C ASN A 146 -4.65 18.78 16.25
N VAL A 147 -4.41 20.05 15.94
CA VAL A 147 -5.33 20.87 15.14
C VAL A 147 -5.02 20.73 13.66
N TYR A 148 -6.05 20.45 12.86
CA TYR A 148 -5.95 20.30 11.42
C TYR A 148 -6.77 21.35 10.68
N LEU A 149 -6.22 21.85 9.58
CA LEU A 149 -6.96 22.54 8.53
C LEU A 149 -6.37 22.13 7.18
N GLY A 150 -7.19 21.55 6.30
CA GLY A 150 -6.73 21.15 4.98
C GLY A 150 -7.84 20.52 4.17
N LEU A 151 -7.47 19.79 3.12
CA LEU A 151 -8.42 18.99 2.35
C LEU A 151 -8.95 17.83 3.20
N PRO A 152 -10.13 17.26 2.90
CA PRO A 152 -10.64 16.11 3.61
C PRO A 152 -9.65 14.94 3.62
N ILE A 153 -9.30 14.45 4.81
CA ILE A 153 -8.52 13.23 4.97
C ILE A 153 -9.49 12.05 4.86
N ARG A 154 -9.18 11.10 3.98
CA ARG A 154 -10.04 9.97 3.66
C ARG A 154 -9.31 8.65 3.80
N THR A 155 -10.06 7.59 4.02
CA THR A 155 -9.55 6.23 3.91
C THR A 155 -9.14 5.96 2.46
N LEU A 156 -7.88 5.54 2.26
CA LEU A 156 -7.37 5.17 0.95
C LEU A 156 -8.19 4.01 0.36
N GLY A 157 -8.59 4.14 -0.91
CA GLY A 157 -9.38 3.12 -1.60
C GLY A 157 -10.88 3.13 -1.28
N ASN A 158 -11.36 4.03 -0.40
CA ASN A 158 -12.79 4.18 -0.14
C ASN A 158 -13.52 4.74 -1.37
N LEU A 159 -14.56 4.03 -1.79
CA LEU A 159 -15.41 4.36 -2.92
C LEU A 159 -16.54 5.32 -2.55
N LEU A 160 -16.84 5.49 -1.26
CA LEU A 160 -17.85 6.44 -0.79
C LEU A 160 -17.28 7.87 -0.72
N PRO A 161 -18.05 8.91 -1.08
CA PRO A 161 -17.58 10.29 -0.94
C PRO A 161 -17.37 10.66 0.53
N PHE A 162 -16.54 11.68 0.77
CA PHE A 162 -16.15 12.10 2.12
C PHE A 162 -17.34 12.32 3.06
N ASN A 163 -18.41 12.98 2.60
CA ASN A 163 -19.58 13.23 3.45
C ASN A 163 -20.25 11.94 3.92
N THR A 164 -20.29 10.90 3.09
CA THR A 164 -20.90 9.62 3.45
C THR A 164 -19.97 8.78 4.32
N GLU A 165 -18.66 8.94 4.15
CA GLU A 165 -17.63 8.35 5.02
C GLU A 165 -17.63 8.92 6.44
N SER A 166 -17.75 10.24 6.61
CA SER A 166 -17.51 10.90 7.90
C SER A 166 -18.71 11.68 8.47
N SER A 167 -19.72 12.01 7.67
CA SER A 167 -20.85 12.87 8.08
C SER A 167 -20.42 14.25 8.62
N GLU A 168 -19.26 14.74 8.18
CA GLU A 168 -18.67 16.01 8.63
C GLU A 168 -19.28 17.25 7.95
N LEU A 169 -19.96 17.07 6.81
CA LEU A 169 -20.64 18.15 6.09
C LEU A 169 -22.11 18.22 6.55
N ASP A 170 -22.83 17.11 6.43
CA ASP A 170 -24.23 16.94 6.79
C ASP A 170 -24.59 15.43 6.85
N ALA A 171 -25.88 15.09 6.90
CA ALA A 171 -26.37 13.71 6.91
C ALA A 171 -26.95 13.24 5.55
N SER A 172 -26.79 14.01 4.47
CA SER A 172 -27.45 13.77 3.18
C SER A 172 -26.98 12.50 2.48
N GLY A 173 -25.82 11.98 2.87
CA GLY A 173 -25.30 10.69 2.39
C GLY A 173 -26.11 9.48 2.85
N TRP A 174 -27.12 9.67 3.71
CA TRP A 174 -27.86 8.60 4.37
C TRP A 174 -29.36 8.85 4.41
N THR A 175 -30.14 7.77 4.29
CA THR A 175 -31.61 7.79 4.38
C THR A 175 -32.11 6.72 5.35
N PRO A 176 -33.20 6.98 6.10
CA PRO A 176 -33.88 5.93 6.84
C PRO A 176 -34.50 4.90 5.89
N VAL A 177 -34.49 3.63 6.30
CA VAL A 177 -35.13 2.52 5.57
C VAL A 177 -36.28 1.94 6.38
N VAL A 178 -36.05 1.65 7.66
CA VAL A 178 -37.06 1.06 8.55
C VAL A 178 -36.97 1.74 9.90
N ASN A 179 -38.10 2.26 10.42
CA ASN A 179 -38.27 2.67 11.81
C ASN A 179 -37.14 3.56 12.38
N ALA A 180 -36.61 4.47 11.55
CA ALA A 180 -35.41 5.23 11.89
C ALA A 180 -35.52 6.70 11.49
N THR A 181 -34.77 7.54 12.19
CA THR A 181 -34.41 8.90 11.75
C THR A 181 -32.90 9.02 11.68
N VAL A 182 -32.41 9.89 10.80
CA VAL A 182 -30.98 10.17 10.59
C VAL A 182 -30.69 11.59 11.01
N SER A 183 -29.63 11.78 11.79
CA SER A 183 -29.15 13.11 12.22
C SER A 183 -27.64 13.07 12.43
N ARG A 184 -27.03 14.23 12.68
CA ARG A 184 -25.63 14.33 13.13
C ARG A 184 -25.57 14.57 14.62
N GLN A 185 -24.55 14.01 15.26
CA GLN A 185 -24.25 14.21 16.68
C GLN A 185 -22.74 14.36 16.87
N VAL A 186 -22.32 15.06 17.92
CA VAL A 186 -20.89 15.18 18.29
C VAL A 186 -20.70 14.46 19.64
N PRO A 187 -20.54 13.13 19.63
CA PRO A 187 -20.28 12.38 20.85
C PRO A 187 -18.88 12.68 21.37
N VAL A 188 -18.71 12.57 22.69
CA VAL A 188 -17.40 12.64 23.32
C VAL A 188 -16.68 11.31 23.06
N VAL A 189 -15.98 11.22 21.93
CA VAL A 189 -15.18 10.05 21.55
C VAL A 189 -13.70 10.43 21.50
N ALA A 190 -12.88 9.64 22.18
CA ALA A 190 -11.43 9.75 22.14
C ALA A 190 -10.89 8.86 21.00
N TRP A 191 -10.25 9.48 20.02
CA TRP A 191 -9.46 8.78 19.00
C TRP A 191 -7.99 8.78 19.39
N ALA A 192 -7.20 7.83 18.87
CA ALA A 192 -5.75 7.96 18.89
C ALA A 192 -5.35 9.28 18.20
N ALA A 193 -4.34 9.98 18.72
CA ALA A 193 -3.91 11.27 18.17
C ALA A 193 -3.49 11.16 16.69
N THR A 194 -3.09 9.97 16.24
CA THR A 194 -2.67 9.66 14.86
C THR A 194 -3.80 9.14 13.97
N ASN A 195 -5.02 8.93 14.48
CA ASN A 195 -6.14 8.47 13.67
C ASN A 195 -6.84 9.66 13.00
N TYR A 196 -6.36 10.09 11.84
CA TYR A 196 -6.84 11.31 11.16
C TYR A 196 -8.07 11.10 10.26
N THR A 197 -8.43 9.85 9.97
CA THR A 197 -9.62 9.52 9.17
C THR A 197 -10.91 9.56 9.97
N ALA A 198 -10.81 9.59 11.31
CA ALA A 198 -11.98 9.69 12.18
C ALA A 198 -12.34 11.14 12.49
N GLY A 199 -13.63 11.42 12.33
CA GLY A 199 -14.27 12.69 12.64
C GLY A 199 -14.56 12.93 14.11
N GLY A 200 -15.13 14.09 14.37
CA GLY A 200 -15.80 14.48 15.60
C GLY A 200 -17.32 14.42 15.47
N HIS A 201 -17.88 14.48 14.25
CA HIS A 201 -19.29 14.22 14.01
C HIS A 201 -19.54 12.74 13.73
N ALA A 202 -20.46 12.13 14.47
CA ALA A 202 -20.99 10.82 14.12
C ALA A 202 -22.37 10.96 13.47
N LEU A 203 -22.65 10.07 12.50
CA LEU A 203 -23.99 9.84 12.02
C LEU A 203 -24.80 9.14 13.12
N ALA A 204 -25.98 9.64 13.44
CA ALA A 204 -26.87 9.06 14.45
C ALA A 204 -28.15 8.53 13.81
N MET A 205 -28.34 7.20 13.89
CA MET A 205 -29.60 6.53 13.62
C MET A 205 -30.39 6.39 14.91
N THR A 206 -31.58 7.00 14.98
CA THR A 206 -32.47 6.87 16.14
C THR A 206 -33.70 6.03 15.79
N ALA A 207 -33.94 4.94 16.54
CA ALA A 207 -35.13 4.11 16.39
C ALA A 207 -36.40 4.88 16.80
N GLN A 208 -37.44 4.90 15.95
CA GLN A 208 -38.67 5.67 16.23
C GLN A 208 -39.67 4.92 17.13
N ALA A 209 -39.71 3.60 17.01
CA ALA A 209 -40.56 2.68 17.75
C ALA A 209 -39.77 1.42 18.16
N ALA A 210 -40.37 0.56 18.98
CA ALA A 210 -39.77 -0.74 19.30
C ALA A 210 -39.76 -1.66 18.06
N GLY A 211 -38.66 -2.37 17.84
CA GLY A 211 -38.47 -3.27 16.70
C GLY A 211 -37.15 -3.04 15.97
N ASN A 212 -37.04 -3.54 14.74
CA ASN A 212 -35.84 -3.34 13.94
C ASN A 212 -35.80 -1.91 13.40
N ALA A 213 -34.62 -1.30 13.38
CA ALA A 213 -34.38 0.03 12.80
C ALA A 213 -33.17 -0.02 11.87
N SER A 214 -33.24 0.64 10.72
CA SER A 214 -32.11 0.68 9.77
C SER A 214 -32.07 1.92 8.88
N ILE A 215 -30.86 2.22 8.43
CA ILE A 215 -30.51 3.30 7.50
C ILE A 215 -29.65 2.74 6.36
N LEU A 216 -29.55 3.49 5.26
CA LEU A 216 -28.81 3.11 4.05
C LEU A 216 -28.07 4.30 3.45
N SER A 217 -26.87 4.07 2.93
CA SER A 217 -26.15 5.09 2.17
C SER A 217 -26.89 5.40 0.86
N VAL A 218 -27.09 6.68 0.57
CA VAL A 218 -27.68 7.12 -0.70
C VAL A 218 -26.67 6.99 -1.83
N ASP A 219 -25.39 7.23 -1.54
CA ASP A 219 -24.31 7.00 -2.50
C ASP A 219 -24.13 5.50 -2.77
N ARG A 220 -24.06 5.19 -4.08
CA ARG A 220 -23.92 3.82 -4.59
C ARG A 220 -22.74 3.72 -5.56
N PRO A 221 -21.50 3.54 -5.08
CA PRO A 221 -20.36 3.41 -5.96
C PRO A 221 -20.50 2.21 -6.90
N THR A 222 -19.91 2.35 -8.09
CA THR A 222 -19.87 1.30 -9.12
C THR A 222 -19.03 0.12 -8.67
N VAL A 223 -19.45 -1.09 -9.03
CA VAL A 223 -18.73 -2.33 -8.74
C VAL A 223 -18.53 -3.19 -9.98
N ALA A 224 -17.50 -4.02 -9.96
CA ALA A 224 -17.25 -5.02 -10.98
C ALA A 224 -17.81 -6.39 -10.54
N PRO A 225 -18.63 -7.07 -11.35
CA PRO A 225 -19.04 -8.45 -11.10
C PRO A 225 -17.86 -9.38 -10.83
N GLY A 226 -18.02 -10.33 -9.90
CA GLY A 226 -17.00 -11.30 -9.52
C GLY A 226 -15.89 -10.77 -8.61
N ARG A 227 -15.79 -9.46 -8.39
CA ARG A 227 -14.84 -8.86 -7.44
C ARG A 227 -15.40 -8.85 -6.03
N GLU A 228 -14.55 -9.15 -5.04
CA GLU A 228 -14.92 -9.02 -3.62
C GLU A 228 -14.76 -7.56 -3.15
N TYR A 229 -15.76 -7.11 -2.39
CA TYR A 229 -15.77 -5.81 -1.73
C TYR A 229 -15.84 -5.99 -0.23
N LEU A 230 -15.12 -5.12 0.49
CA LEU A 230 -15.14 -5.00 1.94
C LEU A 230 -15.81 -3.68 2.29
N ALA A 231 -16.72 -3.73 3.25
CA ALA A 231 -17.26 -2.56 3.90
C ALA A 231 -17.03 -2.62 5.41
N TYR A 232 -16.82 -1.46 6.02
CA TYR A 232 -16.72 -1.35 7.46
C TYR A 232 -17.22 0.00 7.98
N ALA A 233 -17.56 0.04 9.26
CA ALA A 233 -17.89 1.26 9.99
C ALA A 233 -17.50 1.11 11.46
N TYR A 234 -17.14 2.22 12.11
CA TYR A 234 -17.10 2.29 13.57
C TYR A 234 -18.50 2.52 14.09
N LEU A 235 -18.94 1.66 15.00
CA LEU A 235 -20.28 1.65 15.56
C LEU A 235 -20.22 1.93 17.06
N GLN A 236 -21.03 2.87 17.54
CA GLN A 236 -21.36 2.98 18.97
C GLN A 236 -22.80 2.47 19.16
N PRO A 237 -22.98 1.19 19.54
CA PRO A 237 -24.30 0.64 19.79
C PRO A 237 -24.91 1.24 21.07
N PRO A 238 -26.24 1.17 21.24
CA PRO A 238 -26.86 1.53 22.51
C PRO A 238 -26.40 0.59 23.63
N THR A 239 -26.47 1.05 24.89
CA THR A 239 -26.05 0.27 26.06
C THR A 239 -27.01 -0.87 26.45
N VAL A 240 -28.20 -0.90 25.85
CA VAL A 240 -29.26 -1.90 26.08
C VAL A 240 -29.20 -2.97 24.98
N ALA A 241 -29.81 -4.14 25.22
CA ALA A 241 -29.74 -5.37 24.43
C ALA A 241 -30.31 -5.34 22.99
N ALA A 242 -30.03 -4.30 22.20
CA ALA A 242 -30.24 -4.30 20.76
C ALA A 242 -29.01 -4.84 20.03
N VAL A 243 -29.22 -5.54 18.93
CA VAL A 243 -28.13 -6.13 18.14
C VAL A 243 -27.76 -5.18 17.00
N ALA A 244 -26.57 -4.56 17.08
CA ALA A 244 -26.08 -3.67 16.04
C ALA A 244 -25.42 -4.42 14.89
N TRP A 245 -25.61 -3.94 13.66
CA TRP A 245 -25.08 -4.58 12.46
C TRP A 245 -24.79 -3.59 11.33
N ILE A 246 -23.95 -4.01 10.39
CA ILE A 246 -23.81 -3.42 9.05
C ILE A 246 -24.10 -4.46 7.97
N GLU A 247 -24.50 -4.02 6.79
CA GLU A 247 -24.91 -4.89 5.69
C GLU A 247 -24.49 -4.30 4.34
N LEU A 248 -23.65 -5.03 3.60
CA LEU A 248 -23.25 -4.67 2.24
C LEU A 248 -24.30 -5.18 1.26
N ARG A 249 -24.83 -4.28 0.45
CA ARG A 249 -25.88 -4.56 -0.54
C ARG A 249 -25.35 -4.34 -1.96
N PHE A 250 -25.68 -5.23 -2.87
CA PHE A 250 -25.42 -5.09 -4.30
C PHE A 250 -26.71 -4.81 -5.07
N TYR A 251 -26.59 -3.99 -6.10
CA TYR A 251 -27.68 -3.58 -6.97
C TYR A 251 -27.36 -3.85 -8.43
N ASP A 252 -28.38 -4.19 -9.22
CA ASP A 252 -28.26 -4.26 -10.67
C ASP A 252 -28.24 -2.85 -11.32
N ALA A 253 -28.08 -2.80 -12.64
CA ALA A 253 -28.08 -1.54 -13.40
C ALA A 253 -29.41 -0.77 -13.34
N ASN A 254 -30.51 -1.42 -12.96
CA ASN A 254 -31.82 -0.80 -12.78
C ASN A 254 -32.03 -0.30 -11.33
N GLY A 255 -31.07 -0.51 -10.44
CA GLY A 255 -31.14 -0.12 -9.04
C GLY A 255 -31.92 -1.09 -8.14
N ASN A 256 -32.23 -2.31 -8.61
CA ASN A 256 -32.83 -3.35 -7.78
C ASN A 256 -31.78 -4.02 -6.90
N GLN A 257 -32.08 -4.24 -5.63
CA GLN A 257 -31.20 -5.00 -4.74
C GLN A 257 -31.21 -6.47 -5.16
N ILE A 258 -30.03 -7.02 -5.47
CA ILE A 258 -29.86 -8.40 -5.94
C ILE A 258 -29.17 -9.30 -4.90
N SER A 259 -28.44 -8.70 -3.96
CA SER A 259 -27.78 -9.43 -2.86
C SER A 259 -27.57 -8.52 -1.66
N ALA A 260 -27.54 -9.11 -0.47
CA ALA A 260 -27.18 -8.44 0.77
C ALA A 260 -26.44 -9.41 1.68
N THR A 261 -25.34 -8.96 2.28
CA THR A 261 -24.57 -9.73 3.28
C THR A 261 -24.47 -8.88 4.53
N ARG A 262 -24.86 -9.45 5.67
CA ARG A 262 -24.94 -8.76 6.96
C ARG A 262 -23.87 -9.28 7.90
N SER A 263 -23.34 -8.37 8.72
CA SER A 263 -22.39 -8.67 9.77
C SER A 263 -22.80 -7.99 11.07
N VAL A 264 -22.90 -8.79 12.13
CA VAL A 264 -23.36 -8.37 13.47
C VAL A 264 -22.17 -8.00 14.34
N LEU A 265 -22.26 -6.86 15.01
CA LEU A 265 -21.33 -6.45 16.06
C LEU A 265 -21.63 -7.20 17.36
N ALA A 266 -20.60 -7.79 17.96
CA ALA A 266 -20.63 -8.34 19.30
C ALA A 266 -19.75 -7.47 20.22
N PRO A 267 -20.22 -6.31 20.72
CA PRO A 267 -19.41 -5.41 21.52
C PRO A 267 -19.20 -5.97 22.94
N PRO A 268 -18.20 -5.47 23.70
CA PRO A 268 -18.13 -5.70 25.14
C PRO A 268 -19.38 -5.16 25.84
N THR A 269 -19.80 -5.82 26.93
CA THR A 269 -20.96 -5.39 27.74
C THR A 269 -20.49 -4.79 29.07
N PRO A 270 -20.85 -3.53 29.41
CA PRO A 270 -21.62 -2.58 28.61
C PRO A 270 -20.80 -1.93 27.48
N ALA A 271 -21.45 -1.67 26.35
CA ALA A 271 -20.82 -1.01 25.20
C ALA A 271 -20.66 0.49 25.45
N THR A 272 -19.42 0.97 25.57
CA THR A 272 -19.12 2.36 25.95
C THR A 272 -18.25 3.10 24.93
N GLY A 273 -17.73 2.41 23.90
CA GLY A 273 -16.86 2.97 22.87
C GLY A 273 -17.41 2.87 21.45
N MET A 274 -16.54 3.20 20.49
CA MET A 274 -16.73 2.96 19.06
C MET A 274 -16.04 1.65 18.69
N TYR A 275 -16.75 0.72 18.05
CA TYR A 275 -16.25 -0.60 17.69
C TYR A 275 -16.36 -0.79 16.19
N ARG A 276 -15.25 -1.17 15.53
CA ARG A 276 -15.25 -1.36 14.07
C ARG A 276 -15.88 -2.70 13.72
N GLN A 277 -16.97 -2.67 12.95
CA GLN A 277 -17.56 -3.86 12.35
C GLN A 277 -17.24 -3.91 10.86
N ARG A 278 -17.00 -5.11 10.32
CA ARG A 278 -16.70 -5.35 8.91
C ARG A 278 -17.65 -6.35 8.28
N VAL A 279 -17.85 -6.21 6.98
CA VAL A 279 -18.61 -7.14 6.13
C VAL A 279 -17.98 -7.18 4.74
N SER A 280 -17.77 -8.36 4.18
CA SER A 280 -17.32 -8.56 2.80
C SER A 280 -18.25 -9.50 2.03
N ALA A 281 -18.31 -9.27 0.73
CA ALA A 281 -19.03 -10.13 -0.20
C ALA A 281 -18.54 -9.95 -1.65
N THR A 282 -18.61 -11.02 -2.42
CA THR A 282 -18.35 -11.00 -3.87
C THR A 282 -19.55 -10.41 -4.61
N ALA A 283 -19.30 -9.41 -5.46
CA ALA A 283 -20.31 -8.81 -6.31
C ALA A 283 -20.90 -9.87 -7.27
N PRO A 284 -22.23 -10.10 -7.27
CA PRO A 284 -22.85 -11.05 -8.20
C PRO A 284 -22.65 -10.69 -9.68
N ALA A 285 -22.90 -11.65 -10.58
CA ALA A 285 -22.65 -11.52 -12.03
C ALA A 285 -23.33 -10.29 -12.69
N ASN A 286 -24.46 -9.83 -12.16
CA ASN A 286 -25.22 -8.68 -12.66
C ASN A 286 -25.13 -7.43 -11.75
N ALA A 287 -24.20 -7.38 -10.81
CA ALA A 287 -24.00 -6.23 -9.95
C ALA A 287 -23.40 -5.04 -10.72
N ALA A 288 -24.01 -3.87 -10.59
CA ALA A 288 -23.53 -2.61 -11.17
C ALA A 288 -23.08 -1.63 -10.08
N THR A 289 -23.77 -1.58 -8.94
CA THR A 289 -23.41 -0.71 -7.81
C THR A 289 -23.55 -1.42 -6.47
N CYS A 290 -22.98 -0.85 -5.40
CA CYS A 290 -23.16 -1.33 -4.04
C CYS A 290 -23.50 -0.20 -3.06
N SER A 291 -23.99 -0.53 -1.86
CA SER A 291 -24.31 0.42 -0.79
C SER A 291 -24.11 -0.24 0.56
N LEU A 292 -23.90 0.57 1.60
CA LEU A 292 -23.84 0.10 2.98
C LEU A 292 -25.12 0.47 3.74
N ALA A 293 -25.73 -0.52 4.37
CA ALA A 293 -26.77 -0.34 5.36
C ALA A 293 -26.23 -0.57 6.77
N ALA A 294 -26.88 0.02 7.76
CA ALA A 294 -26.63 -0.23 9.17
C ALA A 294 -27.92 -0.22 9.97
N GLY A 295 -27.94 -0.93 11.10
CA GLY A 295 -29.16 -1.03 11.88
C GLY A 295 -29.02 -1.66 13.26
N LEU A 296 -30.17 -1.73 13.91
CA LEU A 296 -30.40 -2.37 15.20
C LEU A 296 -31.54 -3.37 15.05
N ASP A 297 -31.33 -4.61 15.48
CA ASP A 297 -32.41 -5.58 15.67
C ASP A 297 -32.88 -5.55 17.13
N GLY A 298 -34.20 -5.56 17.35
CA GLY A 298 -34.78 -5.51 18.70
C GLY A 298 -34.59 -4.19 19.45
N ALA A 299 -34.51 -3.05 18.74
CA ALA A 299 -34.36 -1.74 19.35
C ALA A 299 -35.61 -1.34 20.15
N SER A 300 -35.42 -0.52 21.18
CA SER A 300 -36.49 0.25 21.83
C SER A 300 -36.57 1.65 21.21
N ALA A 301 -37.75 2.29 21.27
CA ALA A 301 -37.93 3.65 20.81
C ALA A 301 -36.92 4.60 21.48
N GLY A 302 -36.28 5.47 20.69
CA GLY A 302 -35.28 6.43 21.14
C GLY A 302 -33.86 5.87 21.28
N GLN A 303 -33.62 4.57 21.07
CA GLN A 303 -32.26 4.05 21.04
C GLN A 303 -31.49 4.57 19.83
N VAL A 304 -30.23 4.90 20.05
CA VAL A 304 -29.34 5.50 19.05
C VAL A 304 -28.18 4.55 18.75
N LEU A 305 -27.99 4.26 17.46
CA LEU A 305 -26.75 3.70 16.92
C LEU A 305 -25.97 4.85 16.26
N ARG A 306 -24.70 5.03 16.64
CA ARG A 306 -23.84 6.00 15.97
C ARG A 306 -22.85 5.32 15.05
N LEU A 307 -22.55 5.97 13.92
CA LEU A 307 -21.63 5.50 12.90
C LEU A 307 -20.59 6.57 12.57
N GLU A 308 -19.37 6.11 12.28
CA GLU A 308 -18.23 6.94 11.88
C GLU A 308 -17.29 6.11 10.98
N THR A 309 -16.50 6.79 10.14
CA THR A 309 -15.51 6.22 9.21
C THR A 309 -16.10 5.04 8.42
N ILE A 310 -17.09 5.36 7.61
CA ILE A 310 -17.79 4.40 6.76
C ILE A 310 -17.02 4.20 5.47
N VAL A 311 -16.70 2.95 5.18
CA VAL A 311 -15.89 2.58 4.03
C VAL A 311 -16.56 1.48 3.22
N ILE A 312 -16.52 1.63 1.90
CA ILE A 312 -16.67 0.53 0.95
C ILE A 312 -15.46 0.58 0.03
N MET A 313 -14.74 -0.53 -0.08
CA MET A 313 -13.56 -0.64 -0.94
C MET A 313 -13.49 -2.03 -1.56
N ALA A 314 -12.63 -2.21 -2.55
CA ALA A 314 -12.23 -3.56 -2.95
C ALA A 314 -11.65 -4.29 -1.74
N ALA A 315 -12.07 -5.53 -1.50
CA ALA A 315 -11.58 -6.28 -0.37
C ALA A 315 -10.06 -6.47 -0.49
N PRO A 316 -9.28 -6.17 0.56
CA PRO A 316 -7.86 -6.45 0.54
C PRO A 316 -7.64 -7.96 0.54
N GLU A 317 -6.69 -8.42 -0.26
CA GLU A 317 -6.24 -9.80 -0.20
C GLU A 317 -5.44 -10.00 1.09
N ILE A 318 -5.88 -10.92 1.95
CA ILE A 318 -5.19 -11.28 3.21
C ILE A 318 -3.76 -11.79 2.93
N GLN A 319 -3.61 -12.43 1.77
CA GLN A 319 -2.37 -12.86 1.17
C GLN A 319 -2.51 -12.71 -0.33
N ALA A 320 -1.52 -12.09 -0.99
CA ALA A 320 -1.54 -11.90 -2.43
C ALA A 320 -1.74 -13.22 -3.18
N GLY A 321 -2.70 -13.27 -4.10
CA GLY A 321 -3.06 -14.47 -4.87
C GLY A 321 -3.88 -15.51 -4.10
N SER A 322 -4.34 -15.19 -2.88
CA SER A 322 -5.22 -16.08 -2.13
C SER A 322 -6.56 -16.25 -2.82
N VAL A 323 -7.02 -17.50 -2.90
CA VAL A 323 -8.36 -17.84 -3.42
C VAL A 323 -9.45 -17.83 -2.34
N LEU A 324 -9.08 -17.63 -1.07
CA LEU A 324 -10.04 -17.48 0.02
C LEU A 324 -10.61 -16.05 0.05
N PRO A 325 -11.93 -15.88 0.04
CA PRO A 325 -12.58 -14.60 0.30
C PRO A 325 -12.22 -14.07 1.69
N TYR A 326 -12.29 -12.75 1.86
CA TYR A 326 -11.99 -12.08 3.12
C TYR A 326 -12.82 -12.64 4.29
N ALA A 327 -14.08 -13.01 4.05
CA ALA A 327 -14.96 -13.60 5.05
C ALA A 327 -14.47 -14.94 5.63
N ASP A 328 -13.89 -15.79 4.79
CA ASP A 328 -13.34 -17.10 5.18
C ASP A 328 -11.92 -16.99 5.75
N ALA A 329 -11.23 -15.89 5.46
CA ALA A 329 -9.85 -15.66 5.87
C ALA A 329 -9.70 -14.93 7.22
N SER A 330 -10.58 -13.95 7.50
CA SER A 330 -10.48 -13.02 8.66
C SER A 330 -11.49 -13.29 9.78
N PHE A 331 -12.59 -14.00 9.50
CA PHE A 331 -13.67 -14.26 10.47
C PHE A 331 -14.41 -13.02 11.01
N GLU A 332 -14.19 -11.84 10.42
CA GLU A 332 -14.76 -10.58 10.93
C GLU A 332 -16.30 -10.56 10.91
N GLN A 333 -16.91 -11.30 9.99
CA GLN A 333 -18.37 -11.38 9.83
C GLN A 333 -19.01 -12.69 10.28
N GLY A 334 -18.22 -13.65 10.78
CA GLY A 334 -18.71 -14.94 11.24
C GLY A 334 -17.79 -16.08 10.84
N LEU A 335 -18.38 -17.27 10.67
CA LEU A 335 -17.66 -18.49 10.32
C LEU A 335 -17.54 -18.74 8.82
N ALA A 336 -18.25 -17.97 7.98
CA ALA A 336 -18.34 -18.18 6.54
C ALA A 336 -18.58 -19.67 6.18
N GLY A 337 -17.73 -20.29 5.35
CA GLY A 337 -17.84 -21.71 4.98
C GLY A 337 -17.25 -22.70 5.99
N TRP A 338 -16.74 -22.26 7.14
CA TRP A 338 -16.05 -23.13 8.08
C TRP A 338 -16.99 -24.04 8.86
N SER A 339 -16.60 -25.31 9.02
CA SER A 339 -17.37 -26.35 9.70
C SER A 339 -16.49 -27.36 10.41
N VAL A 340 -17.07 -28.07 11.39
CA VAL A 340 -16.44 -29.22 12.05
C VAL A 340 -16.73 -30.46 11.19
N ALA A 341 -15.72 -30.95 10.49
CA ALA A 341 -15.85 -32.13 9.63
C ALA A 341 -15.84 -33.45 10.42
N SER A 342 -15.13 -33.49 11.56
CA SER A 342 -15.10 -34.63 12.48
C SER A 342 -14.53 -34.23 13.85
N GLY A 343 -14.74 -35.06 14.87
CA GLY A 343 -14.28 -34.82 16.24
C GLY A 343 -15.34 -34.17 17.12
N VAL A 344 -14.91 -33.68 18.29
CA VAL A 344 -15.81 -33.13 19.33
C VAL A 344 -15.70 -31.61 19.48
N ALA A 345 -14.79 -30.98 18.74
CA ALA A 345 -14.62 -29.53 18.83
C ALA A 345 -15.87 -28.80 18.35
N THR A 346 -16.14 -27.65 18.95
CA THR A 346 -17.08 -26.65 18.44
C THR A 346 -16.30 -25.48 17.88
N ILE A 347 -16.93 -24.77 16.94
CA ILE A 347 -16.36 -23.54 16.38
C ILE A 347 -17.31 -22.37 16.53
N ALA A 348 -16.75 -21.19 16.78
CA ALA A 348 -17.47 -19.93 16.90
C ALA A 348 -16.55 -18.79 16.47
N ARG A 349 -17.12 -17.62 16.16
CA ARG A 349 -16.33 -16.39 16.08
C ARG A 349 -15.99 -15.93 17.51
N THR A 350 -14.78 -15.44 17.75
CA THR A 350 -14.42 -14.87 19.07
C THR A 350 -15.40 -13.76 19.45
N THR A 351 -15.77 -13.69 20.72
CA THR A 351 -16.60 -12.60 21.27
C THR A 351 -16.21 -12.36 22.73
N PRO A 352 -16.27 -11.12 23.23
CA PRO A 352 -16.66 -9.89 22.52
C PRO A 352 -15.59 -9.36 21.55
N TRP A 353 -15.91 -8.27 20.85
CA TRP A 353 -15.03 -7.54 19.93
C TRP A 353 -13.67 -7.25 20.56
N GLY A 354 -12.59 -7.53 19.83
CA GLY A 354 -11.23 -7.26 20.28
C GLY A 354 -10.71 -8.20 21.37
N LEU A 355 -11.44 -9.28 21.71
CA LEU A 355 -10.99 -10.24 22.73
C LEU A 355 -9.69 -10.94 22.32
N SER A 356 -9.62 -11.44 21.09
CA SER A 356 -8.43 -12.08 20.55
C SER A 356 -8.54 -12.16 19.02
N ALA A 357 -7.61 -11.49 18.35
CA ALA A 357 -7.50 -11.49 16.90
C ALA A 357 -6.04 -11.19 16.51
N PHE A 358 -5.66 -11.59 15.31
CA PHE A 358 -4.40 -11.24 14.68
C PHE A 358 -4.64 -10.19 13.58
N GLU A 359 -5.64 -10.42 12.73
CA GLU A 359 -6.19 -9.45 11.79
C GLU A 359 -7.51 -8.92 12.35
N GLY A 360 -7.85 -7.66 12.05
CA GLY A 360 -9.16 -7.17 12.39
C GLY A 360 -9.44 -7.05 13.89
N SER A 361 -10.52 -7.68 14.33
CA SER A 361 -11.09 -7.58 15.69
C SER A 361 -11.69 -8.90 16.19
N TYR A 362 -11.82 -9.88 15.30
CA TYR A 362 -12.35 -11.21 15.56
C TYR A 362 -11.43 -12.28 14.97
N SER A 363 -11.55 -13.51 15.47
CA SER A 363 -10.92 -14.70 14.90
C SER A 363 -11.85 -15.90 15.07
N LEU A 364 -11.48 -17.05 14.49
CA LEU A 364 -12.17 -18.32 14.68
C LEU A 364 -11.75 -18.95 16.01
N THR A 365 -12.68 -19.14 16.92
CA THR A 365 -12.51 -19.94 18.14
C THR A 365 -12.82 -21.40 17.86
N VAL A 366 -11.89 -22.29 18.20
CA VAL A 366 -12.04 -23.75 18.22
C VAL A 366 -11.95 -24.23 19.67
N THR A 367 -13.02 -24.82 20.19
CA THR A 367 -13.10 -25.30 21.58
C THR A 367 -13.25 -26.80 21.59
N SER A 368 -12.33 -27.52 22.24
CA SER A 368 -12.43 -28.97 22.43
C SER A 368 -12.92 -29.31 23.83
N THR A 369 -13.98 -30.10 23.94
CA THR A 369 -14.53 -30.58 25.22
C THR A 369 -13.76 -31.77 25.80
N THR A 370 -12.93 -32.44 24.99
CA THR A 370 -12.09 -33.57 25.43
C THR A 370 -10.67 -33.50 24.83
N ALA A 371 -9.76 -34.30 25.37
CA ALA A 371 -8.39 -34.45 24.86
C ALA A 371 -8.37 -35.33 23.60
N THR A 372 -8.81 -34.77 22.47
CA THR A 372 -8.87 -35.47 21.18
C THR A 372 -8.56 -34.54 20.02
N THR A 373 -8.33 -35.14 18.86
CA THR A 373 -8.21 -34.41 17.58
C THR A 373 -9.59 -34.16 16.99
N SER A 374 -9.78 -32.96 16.44
CA SER A 374 -10.94 -32.63 15.60
C SER A 374 -10.46 -32.15 14.24
N THR A 375 -11.30 -32.25 13.20
CA THR A 375 -11.01 -31.69 11.87
C THR A 375 -11.93 -30.52 11.61
N ILE A 376 -11.35 -29.35 11.43
CA ILE A 376 -12.05 -28.12 11.07
C ILE A 376 -11.74 -27.82 9.60
N ARG A 377 -12.76 -27.53 8.79
CA ARG A 377 -12.62 -27.38 7.33
C ARG A 377 -13.30 -26.11 6.84
N SER A 378 -12.62 -25.38 5.94
CA SER A 378 -13.17 -24.20 5.25
C SER A 378 -14.24 -24.56 4.21
N GLY A 379 -14.77 -23.54 3.52
CA GLY A 379 -15.43 -23.71 2.23
C GLY A 379 -14.51 -24.29 1.15
N ARG A 380 -15.02 -24.41 -0.07
CA ARG A 380 -14.29 -24.89 -1.25
C ARG A 380 -13.99 -23.73 -2.18
N PHE A 381 -12.75 -23.64 -2.63
CA PHE A 381 -12.25 -22.52 -3.42
C PHE A 381 -11.56 -23.02 -4.69
N PRO A 382 -11.61 -22.27 -5.79
CA PRO A 382 -11.07 -22.70 -7.07
C PRO A 382 -9.55 -22.90 -6.99
N VAL A 383 -9.07 -23.97 -7.60
CA VAL A 383 -7.64 -24.28 -7.74
C VAL A 383 -7.37 -24.88 -9.11
N ARG A 384 -6.09 -25.03 -9.45
CA ARG A 384 -5.63 -25.64 -10.70
C ARG A 384 -4.85 -26.91 -10.40
N GLU A 385 -5.19 -28.00 -11.09
CA GLU A 385 -4.44 -29.26 -11.02
C GLU A 385 -2.96 -29.08 -11.38
N GLY A 386 -2.08 -29.91 -10.81
CA GLY A 386 -0.64 -29.89 -11.09
C GLY A 386 0.13 -28.70 -10.50
N VAL A 387 -0.56 -27.69 -9.99
CA VAL A 387 0.02 -26.51 -9.36
C VAL A 387 0.30 -26.78 -7.88
N ASN A 388 1.40 -26.24 -7.34
CA ASN A 388 1.69 -26.26 -5.91
C ASN A 388 0.92 -25.16 -5.20
N TRP A 389 0.22 -25.49 -4.11
CA TRP A 389 -0.57 -24.55 -3.31
C TRP A 389 -0.10 -24.53 -1.87
N ARG A 390 0.02 -23.34 -1.28
CA ARG A 390 0.30 -23.16 0.14
C ARG A 390 -0.99 -22.82 0.86
N ALA A 391 -1.32 -23.64 1.86
CA ALA A 391 -2.27 -23.27 2.89
C ALA A 391 -1.51 -22.68 4.08
N GLN A 392 -1.91 -21.50 4.54
CA GLN A 392 -1.38 -20.89 5.75
C GLN A 392 -2.52 -20.49 6.69
N ILE A 393 -2.28 -20.66 7.98
CA ILE A 393 -3.13 -20.16 9.06
C ILE A 393 -2.27 -19.46 10.11
N VAL A 394 -2.85 -18.55 10.87
CA VAL A 394 -2.24 -17.98 12.07
C VAL A 394 -3.03 -18.43 13.29
N VAL A 395 -2.38 -19.07 14.27
CA VAL A 395 -3.07 -19.69 15.41
C VAL A 395 -2.53 -19.24 16.76
N HIS A 396 -3.41 -19.21 17.76
CA HIS A 396 -3.08 -18.82 19.13
C HIS A 396 -3.76 -19.74 20.16
N PRO A 397 -2.98 -20.50 20.96
CA PRO A 397 -3.52 -21.23 22.10
C PRO A 397 -4.02 -20.27 23.18
N ALA A 398 -5.34 -20.17 23.35
CA ALA A 398 -5.96 -19.27 24.31
C ALA A 398 -6.19 -19.94 25.69
N ALA A 399 -6.47 -21.25 25.70
CA ALA A 399 -6.63 -22.03 26.92
C ALA A 399 -6.31 -23.51 26.71
N GLY A 400 -5.98 -24.21 27.80
CA GLY A 400 -5.61 -25.62 27.76
C GLY A 400 -4.28 -25.86 27.07
N THR A 401 -4.10 -27.06 26.53
CA THR A 401 -2.86 -27.49 25.88
C THR A 401 -3.17 -28.20 24.58
N TRP A 402 -2.38 -27.87 23.55
CA TRP A 402 -2.50 -28.41 22.20
C TRP A 402 -1.17 -29.06 21.84
N SER A 403 -1.15 -30.39 21.67
CA SER A 403 0.11 -31.09 21.36
C SER A 403 0.59 -30.76 19.95
N THR A 404 -0.35 -30.71 19.01
CA THR A 404 -0.09 -30.41 17.61
C THR A 404 -1.26 -29.69 16.95
N VAL A 405 -0.95 -28.84 15.98
CA VAL A 405 -1.91 -28.36 14.98
C VAL A 405 -1.38 -28.74 13.61
N THR A 406 -2.16 -29.52 12.86
CA THR A 406 -1.80 -29.91 11.49
C THR A 406 -2.57 -29.08 10.48
N VAL A 407 -1.87 -28.51 9.48
CA VAL A 407 -2.48 -27.77 8.35
C VAL A 407 -2.34 -28.61 7.09
N ARG A 408 -3.44 -28.77 6.34
CA ARG A 408 -3.44 -29.52 5.07
C ARG A 408 -4.53 -29.04 4.12
N VAL A 409 -4.51 -29.55 2.90
CA VAL A 409 -5.49 -29.23 1.85
C VAL A 409 -6.27 -30.48 1.45
N ARG A 410 -7.59 -30.35 1.35
CA ARG A 410 -8.47 -31.38 0.76
C ARG A 410 -8.86 -30.97 -0.65
N TRP A 411 -8.76 -31.90 -1.59
CA TRP A 411 -8.98 -31.65 -3.02
C TRP A 411 -10.32 -32.20 -3.49
N TYR A 412 -10.93 -31.50 -4.42
CA TYR A 412 -12.19 -31.87 -5.05
C TYR A 412 -12.14 -31.65 -6.57
N ASP A 413 -12.86 -32.49 -7.30
CA ASP A 413 -13.10 -32.31 -8.73
C ASP A 413 -14.27 -31.35 -9.00
N ALA A 414 -14.53 -31.08 -10.28
CA ALA A 414 -15.63 -30.20 -10.71
C ALA A 414 -17.02 -30.74 -10.35
N ALA A 415 -17.14 -32.05 -10.13
CA ALA A 415 -18.37 -32.73 -9.71
C ALA A 415 -18.52 -32.76 -8.18
N ASN A 416 -17.67 -32.04 -7.43
CA ASN A 416 -17.64 -31.99 -5.96
C ASN A 416 -17.25 -33.31 -5.28
N ALA A 417 -16.69 -34.28 -6.01
CA ALA A 417 -16.17 -35.52 -5.43
C ALA A 417 -14.81 -35.27 -4.78
N SER A 418 -14.58 -35.86 -3.61
CA SER A 418 -13.30 -35.76 -2.90
C SER A 418 -12.23 -36.58 -3.62
N LEU A 419 -11.16 -35.93 -4.06
CA LEU A 419 -9.97 -36.57 -4.64
C LEU A 419 -8.96 -37.03 -3.57
N GLY A 420 -9.27 -36.76 -2.30
CA GLY A 420 -8.45 -37.12 -1.16
C GLY A 420 -7.96 -35.90 -0.40
N VAL A 421 -7.09 -36.14 0.57
CA VAL A 421 -6.48 -35.11 1.39
C VAL A 421 -4.98 -35.19 1.24
N ALA A 422 -4.34 -34.04 1.07
CA ALA A 422 -2.91 -33.93 0.97
C ALA A 422 -2.22 -34.33 2.29
N GLY A 423 -0.91 -34.53 2.21
CA GLY A 423 -0.07 -34.52 3.41
C GLY A 423 -0.27 -33.22 4.18
N GLY A 424 -0.06 -33.26 5.49
CA GLY A 424 -0.09 -32.07 6.34
C GLY A 424 1.21 -31.93 7.09
N VAL A 425 1.52 -30.70 7.51
CA VAL A 425 2.63 -30.44 8.43
C VAL A 425 2.05 -30.26 9.83
N ALA A 426 2.53 -31.06 10.79
CA ALA A 426 2.14 -30.97 12.18
C ALA A 426 3.10 -30.07 12.95
N TYR A 427 2.55 -29.04 13.60
CA TYR A 427 3.32 -28.06 14.36
C TYR A 427 3.02 -28.19 15.85
N GLY A 428 4.06 -28.25 16.68
CA GLY A 428 3.94 -28.05 18.12
C GLY A 428 3.78 -26.56 18.45
N LEU A 429 2.94 -26.23 19.43
CA LEU A 429 2.71 -24.84 19.85
C LEU A 429 3.33 -24.61 21.24
N PRO A 430 4.50 -23.93 21.34
CA PRO A 430 5.29 -23.88 22.57
C PRO A 430 4.75 -22.93 23.66
N GLY A 431 3.67 -22.18 23.39
CA GLY A 431 3.14 -21.17 24.31
C GLY A 431 1.91 -20.46 23.74
N THR A 432 1.57 -19.29 24.28
CA THR A 432 0.35 -18.54 23.97
C THR A 432 0.57 -17.38 22.98
N SER A 433 1.65 -17.39 22.19
CA SER A 433 1.82 -16.40 21.11
C SER A 433 0.94 -16.74 19.90
N TRP A 434 0.90 -15.86 18.90
CA TRP A 434 0.39 -16.19 17.58
C TRP A 434 1.48 -16.88 16.76
N TYR A 435 1.13 -17.97 16.08
CA TYR A 435 2.04 -18.76 15.25
C TYR A 435 1.49 -18.89 13.84
N ALA A 436 2.29 -18.51 12.85
CA ALA A 436 1.99 -18.77 11.44
C ALA A 436 2.39 -20.22 11.10
N LEU A 437 1.42 -21.01 10.64
CA LEU A 437 1.61 -22.42 10.27
C LEU A 437 1.26 -22.59 8.80
N GLN A 438 2.08 -23.31 8.04
CA GLN A 438 1.88 -23.47 6.59
C GLN A 438 2.06 -24.91 6.10
N SER A 439 1.48 -25.23 4.95
CA SER A 439 1.68 -26.52 4.27
C SER A 439 1.58 -26.33 2.76
N ASP A 440 2.59 -26.83 2.04
CA ASP A 440 2.69 -26.75 0.59
C ASP A 440 2.34 -28.10 -0.01
N GLN A 441 1.37 -28.13 -0.93
CA GLN A 441 0.84 -29.36 -1.50
C GLN A 441 0.49 -29.15 -2.98
N THR A 442 0.94 -30.07 -3.84
CA THR A 442 0.55 -30.09 -5.26
C THR A 442 -0.88 -30.60 -5.43
N ALA A 443 -1.69 -29.84 -6.16
CA ALA A 443 -3.04 -30.25 -6.51
C ALA A 443 -3.01 -31.51 -7.41
N PRO A 444 -3.70 -32.60 -7.04
CA PRO A 444 -3.72 -33.82 -7.84
C PRO A 444 -4.44 -33.61 -9.17
N ALA A 445 -4.26 -34.54 -10.11
CA ALA A 445 -5.00 -34.55 -11.36
C ALA A 445 -6.52 -34.58 -11.12
N GLY A 446 -7.26 -33.78 -11.88
CA GLY A 446 -8.69 -33.56 -11.77
C GLY A 446 -9.10 -32.53 -10.72
N ALA A 447 -8.17 -31.98 -9.92
CA ALA A 447 -8.50 -31.00 -8.89
C ALA A 447 -8.90 -29.66 -9.50
N THR A 448 -10.10 -29.21 -9.18
CA THR A 448 -10.61 -27.87 -9.56
C THR A 448 -11.01 -27.04 -8.36
N GLN A 449 -11.13 -27.67 -7.19
CA GLN A 449 -11.46 -27.01 -5.93
C GLN A 449 -10.64 -27.58 -4.77
N ALA A 450 -10.44 -26.75 -3.75
CA ALA A 450 -9.74 -27.13 -2.54
C ALA A 450 -10.40 -26.54 -1.29
N ALA A 451 -10.25 -27.23 -0.16
CA ALA A 451 -10.59 -26.72 1.17
C ALA A 451 -9.39 -26.82 2.10
N VAL A 452 -9.16 -25.80 2.92
CA VAL A 452 -8.17 -25.81 4.00
C VAL A 452 -8.72 -26.65 5.15
N GLU A 453 -7.93 -27.61 5.63
CA GLU A 453 -8.22 -28.40 6.82
C GLU A 453 -7.20 -28.13 7.93
N ILE A 454 -7.73 -27.92 9.14
CA ILE A 454 -6.96 -27.77 10.36
C ILE A 454 -7.31 -28.92 11.30
N LEU A 455 -6.29 -29.63 11.78
CA LEU A 455 -6.45 -30.74 12.71
C LEU A 455 -5.74 -30.41 14.03
N PRO A 456 -6.39 -29.63 14.91
CA PRO A 456 -5.83 -29.34 16.21
C PRO A 456 -6.07 -30.54 17.17
N THR A 457 -5.02 -30.94 17.89
CA THR A 457 -5.06 -32.04 18.86
C THR A 457 -4.99 -31.49 20.28
N ALA A 458 -6.14 -31.43 20.95
CA ALA A 458 -6.23 -31.03 22.34
C ALA A 458 -5.70 -32.16 23.24
N THR A 459 -4.93 -31.81 24.27
CA THR A 459 -4.47 -32.78 25.29
C THR A 459 -5.23 -32.64 26.61
N ALA A 460 -6.16 -31.68 26.71
CA ALA A 460 -7.04 -31.50 27.85
C ALA A 460 -8.46 -31.08 27.40
N ALA A 461 -9.45 -31.34 28.27
CA ALA A 461 -10.79 -30.80 28.11
C ALA A 461 -10.80 -29.26 28.22
N ASN A 462 -11.76 -28.61 27.58
CA ASN A 462 -11.91 -27.15 27.52
C ASN A 462 -10.69 -26.41 26.96
N SER A 463 -9.93 -27.06 26.07
CA SER A 463 -8.84 -26.41 25.34
C SER A 463 -9.43 -25.48 24.28
N VAL A 464 -8.89 -24.26 24.16
CA VAL A 464 -9.34 -23.23 23.22
C VAL A 464 -8.18 -22.81 22.33
N LEU A 465 -8.41 -22.83 21.02
CA LEU A 465 -7.48 -22.37 19.99
C LEU A 465 -8.17 -21.27 19.19
N HIS A 466 -7.48 -20.16 18.94
CA HIS A 466 -7.91 -19.16 18.00
C HIS A 466 -7.17 -19.33 16.68
N VAL A 467 -7.88 -19.13 15.57
CA VAL A 467 -7.37 -19.23 14.20
C VAL A 467 -7.76 -17.97 13.45
N ASP A 468 -6.82 -17.37 12.73
CA ASP A 468 -7.01 -16.15 11.99
C ASP A 468 -6.12 -16.13 10.73
N ARG A 469 -6.31 -15.13 9.86
CA ARG A 469 -5.51 -14.85 8.67
C ARG A 469 -5.27 -16.11 7.82
N VAL A 470 -6.35 -16.81 7.47
CA VAL A 470 -6.25 -18.05 6.67
C VAL A 470 -6.12 -17.72 5.19
N ALA A 471 -5.20 -18.38 4.50
CA ALA A 471 -4.99 -18.18 3.07
C ALA A 471 -4.66 -19.50 2.36
N LEU A 472 -5.04 -19.57 1.08
CA LEU A 472 -4.68 -20.63 0.14
C LEU A 472 -4.29 -19.97 -1.18
N TRP A 473 -3.04 -20.10 -1.60
CA TRP A 473 -2.56 -19.47 -2.84
C TRP A 473 -1.56 -20.37 -3.55
N GLU A 474 -1.37 -20.10 -4.84
CA GLU A 474 -0.37 -20.78 -5.66
C GLU A 474 1.03 -20.43 -5.17
N VAL A 475 1.83 -21.45 -4.86
CA VAL A 475 3.25 -21.30 -4.53
C VAL A 475 4.00 -21.01 -5.81
N LEU A 476 4.28 -19.73 -6.02
CA LEU A 476 5.17 -19.30 -7.08
C LEU A 476 6.61 -19.68 -6.75
N PRO A 477 7.46 -19.93 -7.76
CA PRO A 477 8.88 -20.13 -7.54
C PRO A 477 9.49 -18.99 -6.72
N LEU A 478 10.24 -19.35 -5.67
CA LEU A 478 11.01 -18.41 -4.84
C LEU A 478 12.02 -17.59 -5.67
N THR A 479 12.37 -18.11 -6.85
CA THR A 479 13.23 -17.48 -7.84
C THR A 479 12.65 -17.77 -9.22
N ALA A 480 12.29 -16.73 -9.95
CA ALA A 480 11.87 -16.80 -11.35
C ALA A 480 12.76 -15.90 -12.19
N VAL A 481 13.07 -16.31 -13.41
CA VAL A 481 13.87 -15.52 -14.34
C VAL A 481 13.26 -15.59 -15.73
N THR A 482 13.15 -14.43 -16.39
CA THR A 482 12.65 -14.31 -17.76
C THR A 482 13.56 -13.38 -18.56
N ALA A 483 13.69 -13.63 -19.87
CA ALA A 483 14.37 -12.73 -20.80
C ALA A 483 13.34 -11.84 -21.49
N ASP A 484 13.64 -10.55 -21.59
CA ASP A 484 13.02 -9.61 -22.51
C ASP A 484 14.08 -9.25 -23.56
N SER A 485 14.16 -10.06 -24.62
CA SER A 485 15.13 -9.86 -25.71
C SER A 485 14.86 -8.57 -26.50
N GLU A 486 13.59 -8.18 -26.61
CA GLU A 486 13.18 -6.98 -27.37
C GLU A 486 13.67 -5.70 -26.69
N ARG A 487 13.66 -5.67 -25.35
CA ARG A 487 14.19 -4.56 -24.54
C ARG A 487 15.60 -4.81 -24.01
N GLY A 488 16.15 -5.99 -24.28
CA GLY A 488 17.53 -6.36 -24.01
C GLY A 488 17.87 -6.61 -22.54
N TYR A 489 16.96 -7.03 -21.67
CA TYR A 489 17.29 -7.30 -20.27
C TYR A 489 16.65 -8.57 -19.75
N THR A 490 17.17 -9.11 -18.65
CA THR A 490 16.51 -10.22 -17.95
C THR A 490 15.85 -9.73 -16.67
N THR A 491 14.65 -10.22 -16.38
CA THR A 491 13.96 -9.95 -15.13
C THR A 491 14.17 -11.12 -14.17
N LEU A 492 14.81 -10.84 -13.04
CA LEU A 492 14.90 -11.76 -11.90
C LEU A 492 13.84 -11.37 -10.87
N THR A 493 12.93 -12.29 -10.54
CA THR A 493 11.98 -12.11 -9.45
C THR A 493 12.32 -13.03 -8.29
N LEU A 494 12.55 -12.44 -7.13
CA LEU A 494 12.76 -13.11 -5.85
C LEU A 494 11.54 -12.88 -4.97
N ARG A 495 11.02 -13.94 -4.35
CA ARG A 495 9.80 -13.91 -3.53
C ARG A 495 10.07 -14.45 -2.13
N GLU A 496 9.24 -14.08 -1.16
CA GLU A 496 9.36 -14.54 0.23
C GLU A 496 10.77 -14.28 0.78
N LEU A 497 11.28 -13.08 0.56
CA LEU A 497 12.54 -12.62 1.12
C LEU A 497 12.35 -12.22 2.59
N PRO A 498 13.23 -12.65 3.50
CA PRO A 498 13.14 -12.25 4.89
C PRO A 498 13.53 -10.78 5.07
N LEU A 499 12.64 -9.96 5.61
CA LEU A 499 12.92 -8.55 5.91
C LEU A 499 14.06 -8.41 6.93
N ASP A 500 14.79 -7.30 6.89
CA ASP A 500 15.95 -6.97 7.74
C ASP A 500 17.20 -7.85 7.53
N TYR A 501 17.15 -8.81 6.62
CA TYR A 501 18.33 -9.54 6.15
C TYR A 501 19.06 -8.70 5.10
N THR A 502 20.26 -9.12 4.71
CA THR A 502 20.96 -8.54 3.56
C THR A 502 21.06 -9.52 2.40
N ILE A 503 21.12 -9.00 1.17
CA ILE A 503 21.14 -9.79 -0.06
C ILE A 503 22.29 -9.37 -0.97
N SER A 504 22.96 -10.36 -1.56
CA SER A 504 23.84 -10.19 -2.72
C SER A 504 23.32 -11.02 -3.89
N VAL A 505 23.28 -10.43 -5.09
CA VAL A 505 22.78 -11.09 -6.30
C VAL A 505 23.91 -11.18 -7.33
N TYR A 506 24.18 -12.40 -7.80
CA TYR A 506 25.23 -12.69 -8.77
C TYR A 506 24.63 -13.25 -10.05
N ARG A 507 24.96 -12.64 -11.19
CA ARG A 507 24.84 -13.26 -12.51
C ARG A 507 25.97 -14.29 -12.66
N VAL A 508 25.60 -15.51 -13.04
CA VAL A 508 26.50 -16.65 -13.22
C VAL A 508 26.53 -17.02 -14.69
N GLY A 509 27.68 -16.84 -15.34
CA GLY A 509 27.89 -17.22 -16.73
C GLY A 509 27.98 -18.74 -16.92
N ALA A 510 27.95 -19.19 -18.17
CA ALA A 510 28.12 -20.60 -18.52
C ALA A 510 29.47 -21.19 -18.07
N ASP A 511 30.48 -20.34 -17.89
CA ASP A 511 31.81 -20.66 -17.35
C ASP A 511 31.85 -20.73 -15.80
N GLY A 512 30.73 -20.44 -15.14
CA GLY A 512 30.61 -20.37 -13.67
C GLY A 512 31.12 -19.06 -13.06
N ALA A 513 31.58 -18.09 -13.86
CA ALA A 513 32.02 -16.79 -13.36
C ALA A 513 30.85 -16.03 -12.75
N ARG A 514 31.07 -15.41 -11.58
CA ARG A 514 30.05 -14.66 -10.84
C ARG A 514 30.32 -13.16 -10.97
N ARG A 515 29.33 -12.41 -11.46
CA ARG A 515 29.34 -10.95 -11.50
C ARG A 515 28.17 -10.41 -10.69
N LEU A 516 28.38 -9.39 -9.88
CA LEU A 516 27.28 -8.77 -9.14
C LEU A 516 26.29 -8.11 -10.11
N VAL A 517 25.00 -8.20 -9.80
CA VAL A 517 23.94 -7.56 -10.57
C VAL A 517 23.72 -6.15 -10.04
N ARG A 518 23.43 -5.20 -10.93
CA ARG A 518 23.12 -3.82 -10.57
C ARG A 518 21.68 -3.69 -10.07
N GLY A 519 21.50 -2.95 -8.98
CA GLY A 519 20.21 -2.55 -8.42
C GLY A 519 20.11 -1.03 -8.31
N THR A 520 19.10 -0.55 -7.57
CA THR A 520 18.76 0.88 -7.50
C THR A 520 19.80 1.76 -6.81
N SER A 521 20.66 1.19 -5.96
CA SER A 521 21.68 1.91 -5.19
C SER A 521 23.13 1.55 -5.57
N GLY A 522 23.31 0.83 -6.68
CA GLY A 522 24.60 0.29 -7.12
C GLY A 522 24.53 -1.22 -7.30
N LEU A 523 25.68 -1.89 -7.29
CA LEU A 523 25.70 -3.36 -7.27
C LEU A 523 24.98 -3.90 -6.02
N ILE A 524 24.17 -4.95 -6.22
CA ILE A 524 23.44 -5.62 -5.14
C ILE A 524 24.42 -6.51 -4.37
N ASP A 525 25.16 -5.88 -3.46
CA ASP A 525 26.04 -6.55 -2.51
C ASP A 525 25.68 -6.17 -1.07
N ARG A 526 25.21 -7.15 -0.30
CA ARG A 526 24.73 -7.01 1.08
C ARG A 526 23.76 -5.84 1.29
N GLN A 527 22.88 -5.61 0.33
CA GLN A 527 21.82 -4.59 0.45
C GLN A 527 20.73 -5.09 1.41
N THR A 528 20.16 -4.20 2.22
CA THR A 528 19.06 -4.56 3.14
C THR A 528 17.81 -4.94 2.36
N ILE A 529 17.18 -6.05 2.75
CA ILE A 529 15.90 -6.49 2.23
C ILE A 529 14.79 -5.69 2.91
N VAL A 530 14.19 -4.77 2.15
CA VAL A 530 13.10 -3.87 2.61
C VAL A 530 11.70 -4.31 2.15
N SER A 531 11.64 -5.33 1.28
CA SER A 531 10.41 -5.95 0.79
C SER A 531 10.59 -7.46 0.70
N ASP A 532 9.51 -8.21 0.89
CA ASP A 532 9.49 -9.66 0.74
C ASP A 532 9.51 -10.10 -0.74
N ILE A 533 9.36 -9.15 -1.67
CA ILE A 533 9.52 -9.35 -3.11
C ILE A 533 10.61 -8.39 -3.62
N LEU A 534 11.54 -8.92 -4.41
CA LEU A 534 12.53 -8.12 -5.13
C LEU A 534 12.47 -8.48 -6.61
N ILE A 535 12.17 -7.49 -7.45
CA ILE A 535 12.25 -7.59 -8.91
C ILE A 535 13.50 -6.83 -9.34
N VAL A 536 14.39 -7.49 -10.06
CA VAL A 536 15.64 -6.93 -10.58
C VAL A 536 15.63 -7.06 -12.08
N GLU A 537 15.79 -5.94 -12.78
CA GLU A 537 16.07 -5.93 -14.22
C GLU A 537 17.58 -5.87 -14.42
N ASP A 538 18.17 -6.97 -14.91
CA ASP A 538 19.57 -7.04 -15.26
C ASP A 538 19.76 -6.67 -16.74
N HIS A 539 20.03 -5.38 -16.96
CA HIS A 539 20.32 -4.80 -18.28
C HIS A 539 21.72 -5.15 -18.80
N GLU A 540 22.55 -5.83 -17.99
CA GLU A 540 23.94 -6.19 -18.33
C GLU A 540 24.12 -7.70 -18.58
N ALA A 541 23.02 -8.46 -18.63
CA ALA A 541 23.06 -9.87 -18.95
C ALA A 541 23.51 -10.06 -20.42
N PRO A 542 24.56 -10.88 -20.70
CA PRO A 542 25.17 -11.01 -22.02
C PRO A 542 24.21 -11.55 -23.08
N MET A 543 24.34 -11.07 -24.32
CA MET A 543 23.57 -11.55 -25.46
C MET A 543 24.05 -12.94 -25.92
N GLY A 544 23.13 -13.80 -26.32
CA GLY A 544 23.37 -15.15 -26.83
C GLY A 544 24.04 -16.13 -25.86
N THR A 545 24.28 -15.72 -24.61
CA THR A 545 24.97 -16.53 -23.61
C THR A 545 23.99 -16.94 -22.52
N PRO A 546 23.84 -18.25 -22.23
CA PRO A 546 23.04 -18.70 -21.11
C PRO A 546 23.61 -18.20 -19.77
N VAL A 547 22.78 -17.53 -18.99
CA VAL A 547 23.09 -17.08 -17.64
C VAL A 547 22.10 -17.63 -16.63
N SER A 548 22.55 -17.80 -15.40
CA SER A 548 21.69 -18.07 -14.24
C SER A 548 22.02 -17.08 -13.13
N TYR A 549 21.19 -17.01 -12.09
CA TYR A 549 21.40 -16.12 -10.96
C TYR A 549 21.66 -16.92 -9.70
N HIS A 550 22.67 -16.53 -8.94
CA HIS A 550 22.96 -17.03 -7.61
C HIS A 550 22.70 -15.92 -6.58
N ILE A 551 21.90 -16.23 -5.57
CA ILE A 551 21.45 -15.28 -4.57
C ILE A 551 21.98 -15.71 -3.22
N ALA A 552 22.71 -14.82 -2.55
CA ALA A 552 23.21 -15.00 -1.20
C ALA A 552 22.42 -14.11 -0.23
N ILE A 553 21.80 -14.70 0.78
CA ILE A 553 20.97 -14.01 1.77
C ILE A 553 21.63 -14.20 3.14
N TYR A 554 21.91 -13.10 3.84
CA TYR A 554 22.59 -13.11 5.13
C TYR A 554 21.64 -12.65 6.23
N SER A 555 21.52 -13.44 7.30
CA SER A 555 20.78 -13.04 8.50
C SER A 555 21.46 -11.88 9.23
N PRO A 556 20.74 -11.19 10.14
CA PRO A 556 21.37 -10.21 11.03
C PRO A 556 22.52 -10.79 11.87
N SER A 557 22.50 -12.11 12.13
CA SER A 557 23.58 -12.84 12.80
C SER A 557 24.72 -13.28 11.86
N GLY A 558 24.64 -12.98 10.56
CA GLY A 558 25.63 -13.33 9.54
C GLY A 558 25.50 -14.73 8.93
N SER A 559 24.45 -15.49 9.26
CA SER A 559 24.21 -16.83 8.70
C SER A 559 23.82 -16.72 7.22
N LEU A 560 24.45 -17.53 6.36
CA LEU A 560 24.21 -17.53 4.92
C LEU A 560 23.13 -18.56 4.52
N SER A 561 22.17 -18.11 3.72
CA SER A 561 21.23 -18.93 2.95
C SER A 561 21.40 -18.61 1.46
N THR A 562 21.22 -19.59 0.58
CA THR A 562 21.43 -19.40 -0.86
C THR A 562 20.24 -19.85 -1.69
N ARG A 563 19.97 -19.14 -2.79
CA ARG A 563 19.02 -19.54 -3.84
C ARG A 563 19.69 -19.48 -5.21
N SER A 564 19.10 -20.17 -6.19
CA SER A 564 19.53 -20.10 -7.59
C SER A 564 18.33 -20.08 -8.54
N SER A 565 18.47 -19.42 -9.69
CA SER A 565 17.47 -19.43 -10.76
C SER A 565 17.71 -20.56 -11.76
N GLY A 566 16.75 -20.78 -12.66
CA GLY A 566 17.00 -21.49 -13.93
C GLY A 566 17.91 -20.68 -14.86
N THR A 567 18.29 -21.26 -16.00
CA THR A 567 19.06 -20.57 -17.04
C THR A 567 18.14 -19.77 -17.97
N VAL A 568 18.60 -18.60 -18.39
CA VAL A 568 17.94 -17.71 -19.35
C VAL A 568 18.96 -17.24 -20.39
N THR A 569 18.52 -16.92 -21.61
CA THR A 569 19.39 -16.40 -22.67
C THR A 569 18.70 -15.25 -23.35
N LEU A 570 19.38 -14.10 -23.46
CA LEU A 570 18.93 -13.00 -24.30
C LEU A 570 19.32 -13.27 -25.74
N THR A 571 18.46 -12.88 -26.67
CA THR A 571 18.67 -13.09 -28.11
C THR A 571 18.56 -11.76 -28.83
N LEU A 572 19.20 -11.69 -29.99
CA LEU A 572 19.08 -10.57 -30.91
C LEU A 572 18.75 -11.13 -32.28
N ASP A 573 17.75 -10.56 -32.95
CA ASP A 573 17.22 -11.12 -34.20
C ASP A 573 18.16 -10.85 -35.39
N ASP A 574 18.86 -9.71 -35.39
CA ASP A 574 19.84 -9.35 -36.41
C ASP A 574 21.25 -9.35 -35.80
N ILE A 575 22.16 -10.11 -36.43
CA ILE A 575 23.57 -10.18 -36.04
C ILE A 575 24.31 -8.86 -36.23
N ASN A 576 23.78 -7.95 -37.05
CA ASN A 576 24.35 -6.62 -37.26
C ASN A 576 23.79 -5.59 -36.28
N GLU A 577 22.81 -5.91 -35.46
CA GLU A 577 22.36 -5.02 -34.39
C GLU A 577 23.27 -5.18 -33.15
N ALA A 578 23.39 -4.15 -32.34
CA ALA A 578 23.99 -4.20 -31.01
C ALA A 578 23.21 -3.28 -30.07
N TRP A 579 23.34 -3.48 -28.76
CA TRP A 579 22.79 -2.54 -27.80
C TRP A 579 23.85 -1.52 -27.37
N LEU A 580 23.45 -0.26 -27.32
CA LEU A 580 24.12 0.77 -26.53
C LEU A 580 23.23 1.09 -25.35
N LYS A 581 23.77 0.90 -24.15
CA LYS A 581 23.01 1.03 -22.91
C LYS A 581 23.66 2.01 -21.96
N ASP A 582 22.85 2.78 -21.26
CA ASP A 582 23.29 3.52 -20.08
C ASP A 582 22.94 2.67 -18.84
N PRO A 583 23.92 2.06 -18.16
CA PRO A 583 23.67 1.24 -16.97
C PRO A 583 23.00 2.02 -15.83
N ALA A 584 23.13 3.35 -15.80
CA ALA A 584 22.48 4.23 -14.83
C ALA A 584 21.05 4.56 -15.24
N ASN A 585 20.74 4.62 -16.54
CA ASN A 585 19.44 5.06 -17.05
C ASN A 585 18.94 4.13 -18.18
N PRO A 586 18.44 2.92 -17.84
CA PRO A 586 18.03 1.94 -18.83
C PRO A 586 16.92 2.39 -19.79
N GLN A 587 16.15 3.41 -19.42
CA GLN A 587 15.15 4.04 -20.29
C GLN A 587 15.77 4.73 -21.53
N ARG A 588 17.09 4.95 -21.55
CA ARG A 588 17.83 5.49 -22.70
C ARG A 588 18.45 4.40 -23.58
N ASN A 589 18.34 3.13 -23.18
CA ASN A 589 18.92 2.03 -23.92
C ASN A 589 18.30 1.96 -25.31
N MET A 590 19.15 1.73 -26.32
CA MET A 590 18.66 1.57 -27.69
C MET A 590 19.46 0.54 -28.46
N ARG A 591 18.83 -0.02 -29.49
CA ARG A 591 19.47 -0.83 -30.51
C ARG A 591 20.06 0.07 -31.59
N VAL A 592 21.23 -0.31 -32.07
CA VAL A 592 21.92 0.37 -33.16
C VAL A 592 22.36 -0.65 -34.19
N VAL A 593 22.34 -0.28 -35.46
CA VAL A 593 22.88 -1.13 -36.54
C VAL A 593 24.37 -0.87 -36.62
N VAL A 594 25.20 -1.88 -36.43
CA VAL A 594 26.66 -1.81 -36.50
C VAL A 594 27.09 -1.95 -37.96
N GLU A 595 27.61 -0.87 -38.53
CA GLU A 595 28.21 -0.89 -39.88
C GLU A 595 29.61 -1.50 -39.86
N LYS A 596 30.38 -1.17 -38.81
CA LYS A 596 31.74 -1.65 -38.61
C LYS A 596 32.07 -1.69 -37.12
N ALA A 597 32.47 -2.87 -36.64
CA ALA A 597 33.01 -3.02 -35.30
C ALA A 597 34.37 -2.29 -35.14
N PRO A 598 34.77 -1.89 -33.92
CA PRO A 598 36.01 -1.14 -33.71
C PRO A 598 37.25 -1.96 -34.06
N ASP A 599 38.20 -1.31 -34.75
CA ASP A 599 39.56 -1.84 -34.91
C ASP A 599 40.35 -1.56 -33.61
N TRP A 600 40.21 -2.45 -32.64
CA TRP A 600 40.74 -2.22 -31.30
C TRP A 600 42.26 -2.07 -31.24
N GLN A 601 42.71 -1.00 -30.58
CA GLN A 601 44.10 -0.73 -30.25
C GLN A 601 44.29 -0.77 -28.73
N ARG A 602 45.47 -1.18 -28.27
CA ARG A 602 45.87 -1.08 -26.85
C ARG A 602 47.01 -0.10 -26.74
N PRO A 603 46.73 1.19 -26.48
CA PRO A 603 47.78 2.20 -26.36
C PRO A 603 48.74 1.82 -25.24
N ILE A 604 49.98 2.27 -25.40
CA ILE A 604 51.04 2.08 -24.42
C ILE A 604 51.91 3.31 -24.43
N GLU A 605 52.12 3.90 -23.26
CA GLU A 605 53.11 4.96 -23.11
C GLU A 605 54.49 4.36 -23.34
N GLN A 606 55.13 4.75 -24.45
CA GLN A 606 56.40 4.18 -24.85
C GLN A 606 57.38 5.29 -25.22
N SER A 607 58.54 5.31 -24.55
CA SER A 607 59.65 6.19 -24.92
C SER A 607 60.82 5.37 -25.45
N SER A 608 61.38 5.80 -26.57
CA SER A 608 62.54 5.14 -27.19
C SER A 608 63.78 6.02 -27.05
N HIS A 609 64.82 5.49 -26.40
CA HIS A 609 66.10 6.17 -26.23
C HIS A 609 67.16 5.54 -27.13
N VAL A 610 67.82 6.39 -27.92
CA VAL A 610 68.98 6.01 -28.72
C VAL A 610 70.22 6.22 -27.87
N VAL A 611 70.72 5.14 -27.25
CA VAL A 611 71.93 5.20 -26.42
C VAL A 611 73.16 5.09 -27.32
N ARG A 612 74.05 6.09 -27.24
CA ARG A 612 75.30 6.12 -28.00
C ARG A 612 76.11 4.84 -27.76
N GLY A 613 76.47 4.13 -28.83
CA GLY A 613 77.19 2.84 -28.76
C GLY A 613 76.31 1.60 -28.85
N ARG A 614 74.98 1.72 -28.86
CA ARG A 614 74.06 0.61 -29.14
C ARG A 614 73.47 0.71 -30.55
N ARG A 615 73.39 -0.44 -31.24
CA ARG A 615 72.68 -0.57 -32.53
C ARG A 615 71.16 -0.51 -32.37
N ASN A 616 70.63 -1.06 -31.29
CA ASN A 616 69.18 -1.15 -31.04
C ASN A 616 68.77 -0.11 -29.98
N LYS A 617 67.60 0.51 -30.19
CA LYS A 617 67.00 1.44 -29.22
C LYS A 617 66.72 0.74 -27.89
N VAL A 618 66.89 1.45 -26.78
CA VAL A 618 66.33 1.03 -25.49
C VAL A 618 64.93 1.60 -25.40
N ILE A 619 63.94 0.76 -25.17
CA ILE A 619 62.55 1.17 -25.11
C ILE A 619 62.03 1.00 -23.68
N PHE A 620 61.56 2.09 -23.07
CA PHE A 620 60.77 2.02 -21.85
C PHE A 620 59.30 1.98 -22.25
N SER A 621 58.62 0.90 -21.85
CA SER A 621 57.21 0.71 -22.10
C SER A 621 56.47 0.71 -20.76
N GLY A 622 55.44 1.55 -20.65
CA GLY A 622 54.48 1.52 -19.56
C GLY A 622 53.57 0.29 -19.60
N ARG A 623 52.50 0.32 -18.82
CA ARG A 623 51.45 -0.70 -18.89
C ARG A 623 50.59 -0.43 -20.12
N ARG A 624 50.18 -1.48 -20.84
CA ARG A 624 49.15 -1.35 -21.88
C ARG A 624 47.85 -0.84 -21.23
N GLN A 625 47.25 0.17 -21.85
CA GLN A 625 45.98 0.76 -21.44
C GLN A 625 44.80 -0.08 -21.95
N GLY A 626 43.56 0.36 -21.67
CA GLY A 626 42.32 -0.26 -22.17
C GLY A 626 42.23 -0.23 -23.69
N LEU A 627 41.23 -0.92 -24.25
CA LEU A 627 40.98 -0.91 -25.69
C LEU A 627 40.46 0.47 -26.14
N GLU A 628 41.00 0.98 -27.24
CA GLU A 628 40.53 2.20 -27.91
C GLU A 628 40.22 1.91 -29.38
N GLY A 629 39.13 2.45 -29.92
CA GLY A 629 38.74 2.23 -31.31
C GLY A 629 37.42 2.93 -31.69
N ASP A 630 37.14 2.99 -32.99
CA ASP A 630 35.95 3.66 -33.52
C ASP A 630 34.84 2.68 -33.88
N LEU A 631 33.69 2.76 -33.23
CA LEU A 631 32.49 2.00 -33.59
C LEU A 631 31.69 2.79 -34.64
N ALA A 632 31.48 2.22 -35.84
CA ALA A 632 30.61 2.82 -36.84
C ALA A 632 29.21 2.22 -36.76
N ILE A 633 28.20 3.05 -36.53
CA ILE A 633 26.79 2.65 -36.41
C ILE A 633 25.88 3.47 -37.32
N ALA A 634 24.67 2.97 -37.55
CA ALA A 634 23.60 3.68 -38.22
C ALA A 634 22.31 3.74 -37.40
N THR A 635 21.59 4.86 -37.53
CA THR A 635 20.19 5.02 -37.10
C THR A 635 19.31 5.17 -38.35
N ARG A 636 18.17 4.49 -38.38
CA ARG A 636 17.28 4.33 -39.55
C ARG A 636 16.20 5.42 -39.64
N SER A 637 15.78 5.97 -38.50
CA SER A 637 14.72 6.99 -38.41
C SER A 637 15.13 8.22 -37.60
N ASP A 638 14.32 9.29 -37.67
CA ASP A 638 14.54 10.49 -36.87
C ASP A 638 14.31 10.26 -35.37
N GLU A 639 13.45 9.32 -35.02
CA GLU A 639 13.22 8.90 -33.63
C GLU A 639 14.44 8.18 -33.07
N GLU A 640 15.01 7.21 -33.82
CA GLU A 640 16.26 6.54 -33.43
C GLU A 640 17.42 7.55 -33.32
N ARG A 641 17.48 8.53 -34.24
CA ARG A 641 18.46 9.63 -34.22
C ARG A 641 18.35 10.47 -32.95
N GLN A 642 17.13 10.83 -32.54
CA GLN A 642 16.89 11.61 -31.32
C GLN A 642 17.17 10.78 -30.07
N ALA A 643 16.83 9.50 -30.06
CA ALA A 643 17.13 8.58 -28.96
C ALA A 643 18.65 8.44 -28.75
N LEU A 644 19.44 8.37 -29.83
CA LEU A 644 20.89 8.30 -29.72
C LEU A 644 21.49 9.60 -29.17
N HIS A 645 21.00 10.76 -29.62
CA HIS A 645 21.39 12.05 -29.01
C HIS A 645 21.09 12.07 -27.51
N LEU A 646 19.87 11.66 -27.11
CA LEU A 646 19.49 11.61 -25.70
C LEU A 646 20.36 10.66 -24.87
N LEU A 647 20.77 9.53 -25.44
CA LEU A 647 21.70 8.59 -24.80
C LEU A 647 23.08 9.22 -24.61
N LEU A 648 23.62 9.84 -25.66
CA LEU A 648 24.97 10.44 -25.66
C LEU A 648 25.07 11.74 -24.84
N ASP A 649 24.01 12.54 -24.77
CA ASP A 649 23.94 13.79 -24.00
C ASP A 649 24.13 13.57 -22.49
N SER A 650 23.97 12.33 -22.01
CA SER A 650 24.26 11.98 -20.62
C SER A 650 25.74 12.16 -20.25
N GLY A 651 26.65 11.94 -21.20
CA GLY A 651 28.09 11.81 -20.93
C GLY A 651 28.46 10.65 -20.02
N ASN A 652 27.54 9.72 -19.75
CA ASN A 652 27.76 8.58 -18.86
C ASN A 652 28.61 7.49 -19.52
N LEU A 653 29.14 6.59 -18.69
CA LEU A 653 29.70 5.33 -19.16
C LEU A 653 28.59 4.48 -19.78
N LEU A 654 28.78 4.04 -21.01
CA LEU A 654 27.83 3.17 -21.71
C LEU A 654 28.31 1.72 -21.67
N LEU A 655 27.38 0.79 -21.72
CA LEU A 655 27.65 -0.61 -22.03
C LEU A 655 27.40 -0.82 -23.53
N TRP A 656 28.46 -1.13 -24.27
CA TRP A 656 28.33 -1.66 -25.62
C TRP A 656 28.17 -3.18 -25.53
N GLN A 657 27.00 -3.64 -25.95
CA GLN A 657 26.66 -5.05 -25.91
C GLN A 657 26.59 -5.61 -27.32
N ALA A 658 27.61 -6.39 -27.68
CA ALA A 658 27.79 -6.86 -29.04
C ALA A 658 26.87 -8.05 -29.35
N ALA A 659 26.47 -8.19 -30.63
CA ALA A 659 25.76 -9.40 -31.03
C ALA A 659 26.68 -10.62 -30.94
N PRO A 660 26.13 -11.79 -30.60
CA PRO A 660 26.86 -13.05 -30.64
C PRO A 660 27.51 -13.26 -32.01
N GLY A 661 28.82 -13.53 -32.05
CA GLY A 661 29.56 -13.79 -33.28
C GLY A 661 30.25 -12.57 -33.91
N MET A 662 30.08 -11.35 -33.39
CA MET A 662 30.87 -10.17 -33.82
C MET A 662 32.37 -10.27 -33.47
N GLY A 663 32.77 -11.25 -32.67
CA GLY A 663 34.17 -11.46 -32.28
C GLY A 663 34.69 -10.47 -31.24
N VAL A 664 33.78 -9.77 -30.54
CA VAL A 664 34.08 -8.82 -29.48
C VAL A 664 33.19 -9.10 -28.28
N ASP A 665 33.74 -9.02 -27.08
CA ASP A 665 33.00 -9.18 -25.82
C ASP A 665 32.27 -7.87 -25.43
N ASP A 666 31.21 -8.01 -24.66
CA ASP A 666 30.50 -6.89 -24.03
C ASP A 666 31.46 -6.05 -23.17
N MET A 667 31.43 -4.72 -23.33
CA MET A 667 32.36 -3.84 -22.62
C MET A 667 31.76 -2.49 -22.24
N TYR A 668 32.26 -1.93 -21.14
CA TYR A 668 31.95 -0.57 -20.73
C TYR A 668 32.85 0.39 -21.48
N VAL A 669 32.26 1.46 -22.01
CA VAL A 669 32.95 2.42 -22.87
C VAL A 669 32.61 3.84 -22.49
N ALA A 670 33.62 4.71 -22.51
CA ALA A 670 33.42 6.14 -22.61
C ALA A 670 33.38 6.52 -24.09
N VAL A 671 32.39 7.33 -24.48
CA VAL A 671 32.23 7.81 -25.85
C VAL A 671 32.85 9.20 -25.99
N GLY A 672 33.76 9.34 -26.95
CA GLY A 672 34.39 10.61 -27.30
C GLY A 672 33.49 11.54 -28.12
N GLN A 673 34.09 12.46 -28.86
CA GLN A 673 33.35 13.36 -29.75
C GLN A 673 32.75 12.58 -30.94
N VAL A 674 31.43 12.65 -31.10
CA VAL A 674 30.69 11.89 -32.09
C VAL A 674 30.35 12.74 -33.33
N PRO A 675 30.88 12.45 -34.52
CA PRO A 675 30.36 12.99 -35.77
C PRO A 675 29.04 12.32 -36.20
N GLU A 676 28.05 13.13 -36.55
CA GLU A 676 26.81 12.72 -37.25
C GLU A 676 26.98 12.99 -38.76
N ALA A 677 26.79 11.97 -39.60
CA ALA A 677 26.82 12.11 -41.06
C ALA A 677 25.58 11.47 -41.72
N ARG A 678 25.27 11.89 -42.94
CA ARG A 678 24.24 11.24 -43.77
C ARG A 678 24.87 10.14 -44.62
N LEU A 679 24.16 9.02 -44.79
CA LEU A 679 24.60 7.95 -45.68
C LEU A 679 24.60 8.42 -47.16
N GLY A 680 23.61 9.24 -47.53
CA GLY A 680 23.44 9.81 -48.88
C GLY A 680 23.58 11.34 -48.94
N ARG A 681 23.61 11.88 -50.17
CA ARG A 681 23.68 13.34 -50.41
C ARG A 681 22.33 14.06 -50.30
N LEU A 682 21.22 13.32 -50.25
CA LEU A 682 19.88 13.90 -50.22
C LEU A 682 19.54 14.40 -48.82
N ALA A 683 18.94 15.60 -48.73
CA ALA A 683 18.56 16.19 -47.45
C ALA A 683 17.41 15.43 -46.74
N GLN A 684 16.59 14.70 -47.52
CA GLN A 684 15.46 13.91 -47.04
C GLN A 684 15.85 12.51 -46.55
N GLU A 685 17.12 12.11 -46.71
CA GLU A 685 17.60 10.82 -46.22
C GLU A 685 17.40 10.76 -44.70
N GLN A 686 16.77 9.70 -44.20
CA GLN A 686 16.50 9.53 -42.77
C GLN A 686 17.66 8.84 -42.07
N TRP A 687 18.41 8.01 -42.80
CA TRP A 687 19.52 7.27 -42.24
C TRP A 687 20.67 8.19 -41.86
N ARG A 688 21.22 8.00 -40.66
CA ARG A 688 22.43 8.68 -40.20
C ARG A 688 23.49 7.66 -39.84
N THR A 689 24.71 7.93 -40.27
CA THR A 689 25.90 7.18 -39.91
C THR A 689 26.65 7.94 -38.83
N TRP A 690 27.14 7.22 -37.84
CA TRP A 690 27.81 7.77 -36.68
C TRP A 690 29.12 7.03 -36.47
N THR A 691 30.14 7.76 -36.05
CA THR A 691 31.40 7.17 -35.59
C THR A 691 31.52 7.49 -34.12
N LEU A 692 31.50 6.46 -33.27
CA LEU A 692 31.65 6.59 -31.83
C LEU A 692 33.09 6.23 -31.45
N PRO A 693 33.95 7.19 -31.09
CA PRO A 693 35.26 6.87 -30.54
C PRO A 693 35.06 6.28 -29.15
N LEU A 694 35.38 5.00 -28.98
CA LEU A 694 35.19 4.24 -27.75
C LEU A 694 36.51 4.06 -27.02
N VAL A 695 36.50 4.31 -25.72
CA VAL A 695 37.59 3.97 -24.80
C VAL A 695 37.03 3.01 -23.75
N GLU A 696 37.60 1.81 -23.64
CA GLU A 696 37.22 0.81 -22.64
C GLU A 696 37.40 1.37 -21.22
N GLN A 697 36.41 1.13 -20.37
CA GLN A 697 36.37 1.56 -18.98
C GLN A 697 36.06 0.39 -18.06
N ASP A 698 36.41 0.52 -16.78
CA ASP A 698 35.97 -0.43 -15.77
C ASP A 698 34.47 -0.28 -15.53
N MET A 699 33.82 -1.38 -15.11
CA MET A 699 32.42 -1.37 -14.73
C MET A 699 32.17 -0.34 -13.62
N PRO A 700 31.23 0.60 -13.77
CA PRO A 700 30.87 1.50 -12.68
C PRO A 700 30.23 0.70 -11.55
N VAL A 701 30.79 0.72 -10.34
CA VAL A 701 30.31 -0.13 -9.22
C VAL A 701 29.35 0.61 -8.26
N THR A 702 29.45 1.93 -8.17
CA THR A 702 28.63 2.77 -7.26
C THR A 702 27.42 3.39 -7.92
N VAL A 703 27.24 3.18 -9.22
CA VAL A 703 26.14 3.76 -10.00
C VAL A 703 24.92 2.83 -9.89
N GLY A 704 23.85 3.31 -9.28
CA GLY A 704 22.58 2.60 -9.25
C GLY A 704 21.81 2.74 -10.56
N VAL A 705 20.88 1.81 -10.80
CA VAL A 705 19.85 2.01 -11.82
C VAL A 705 18.91 3.10 -11.31
N ASN A 706 18.90 4.25 -11.97
CA ASN A 706 17.85 5.24 -11.80
C ASN A 706 16.56 4.64 -12.33
N GLY A 707 15.78 4.06 -11.43
CA GLY A 707 14.36 3.85 -11.67
C GLY A 707 13.57 5.14 -11.47
N ALA A 708 12.24 4.99 -11.33
CA ALA A 708 11.25 6.00 -10.95
C ALA A 708 11.63 6.95 -9.79
N ALA A 709 12.72 6.69 -9.06
CA ALA A 709 13.24 7.52 -7.98
C ALA A 709 13.56 8.97 -8.39
N GLY A 710 13.78 9.24 -9.69
CA GLY A 710 13.99 10.59 -10.22
C GLY A 710 12.72 11.30 -10.69
N ARG A 711 11.65 10.56 -11.03
CA ARG A 711 10.40 11.14 -11.53
C ARG A 711 9.47 11.38 -10.37
N THR A 712 9.29 12.64 -10.01
CA THR A 712 8.41 13.05 -8.93
C THR A 712 6.98 13.20 -9.45
N CYS A 713 5.99 13.14 -8.56
CA CYS A 713 4.62 13.55 -8.93
C CYS A 713 4.59 15.00 -9.45
N GLN A 714 5.56 15.84 -9.09
CA GLN A 714 5.69 17.20 -9.62
C GLN A 714 6.08 17.20 -11.10
N ASP A 715 6.95 16.29 -11.54
CA ASP A 715 7.31 16.14 -12.97
C ASP A 715 6.09 15.70 -13.77
N VAL A 716 5.31 14.75 -13.22
CA VAL A 716 4.04 14.31 -13.79
C VAL A 716 3.03 15.46 -13.90
N LEU A 717 2.87 16.27 -12.86
CA LEU A 717 1.98 17.44 -12.87
C LEU A 717 2.46 18.58 -13.78
N THR A 718 3.75 18.62 -14.10
CA THR A 718 4.34 19.62 -15.01
C THR A 718 4.16 19.20 -16.47
N GLU A 719 4.20 17.90 -16.74
CA GLU A 719 4.07 17.33 -18.07
C GLU A 719 2.61 17.13 -18.49
N PHE A 720 1.73 16.76 -17.56
CA PHE A 720 0.33 16.46 -17.82
C PHE A 720 -0.60 17.44 -17.10
N ALA A 721 -1.48 18.10 -17.86
CA ALA A 721 -2.45 19.04 -17.29
C ALA A 721 -3.56 18.32 -16.51
N THR A 722 -3.88 17.09 -16.91
CA THR A 722 -4.93 16.27 -16.30
C THR A 722 -4.49 14.82 -16.16
N CYS A 723 -5.12 14.09 -15.23
CA CYS A 723 -4.94 12.63 -15.13
C CYS A 723 -5.46 11.89 -16.36
N ALA A 724 -6.34 12.49 -17.17
CA ALA A 724 -6.79 11.90 -18.43
C ALA A 724 -5.64 11.87 -19.44
N ASP A 725 -4.90 12.99 -19.59
CA ASP A 725 -3.72 13.08 -20.47
C ASP A 725 -2.64 12.05 -20.08
N LEU A 726 -2.53 11.77 -18.78
CA LEU A 726 -1.63 10.76 -18.25
C LEU A 726 -2.04 9.34 -18.64
N LEU A 727 -3.34 9.04 -18.61
CA LEU A 727 -3.88 7.72 -18.98
C LEU A 727 -3.85 7.49 -20.50
N ASP A 728 -3.79 8.54 -21.31
CA ASP A 728 -3.63 8.44 -22.77
C ASP A 728 -2.18 8.13 -23.19
N VAL A 729 -1.20 8.34 -22.29
CA VAL A 729 0.24 8.15 -22.56
C VAL A 729 0.83 6.93 -21.86
N TYR A 730 0.29 6.54 -20.70
CA TYR A 730 0.76 5.40 -19.92
C TYR A 730 -0.36 4.40 -19.66
N ASP A 731 -0.17 3.17 -20.12
CA ASP A 731 -1.11 2.07 -19.93
C ASP A 731 -1.20 1.62 -18.45
N THR A 732 -0.10 1.76 -17.70
CA THR A 732 -0.03 1.34 -16.29
C THR A 732 0.68 2.37 -15.41
N SER A 733 0.43 2.31 -14.10
CA SER A 733 1.18 3.14 -13.14
C SER A 733 2.66 2.78 -13.06
N GLU A 734 3.02 1.54 -13.39
CA GLU A 734 4.42 1.12 -13.53
C GLU A 734 5.06 1.80 -14.74
N ASP A 735 4.35 1.87 -15.87
CA ASP A 735 4.79 2.60 -17.06
C ASP A 735 4.93 4.09 -16.80
N LEU A 736 4.01 4.71 -16.05
CA LEU A 736 4.16 6.08 -15.57
C LEU A 736 5.43 6.25 -14.72
N LEU A 737 5.63 5.36 -13.75
CA LEU A 737 6.78 5.41 -12.84
C LEU A 737 8.10 5.25 -13.61
N LEU A 738 8.13 4.40 -14.64
CA LEU A 738 9.31 4.10 -15.44
C LEU A 738 9.45 4.96 -16.71
N ASP A 739 8.52 5.89 -16.95
CA ASP A 739 8.37 6.69 -18.18
C ASP A 739 8.35 5.87 -19.48
N ARG A 740 7.59 4.77 -19.47
CA ARG A 740 7.38 3.90 -20.63
C ARG A 740 6.12 4.32 -21.37
N ARG A 741 6.26 5.16 -22.40
CA ARG A 741 5.11 5.67 -23.17
C ARG A 741 4.59 4.57 -24.11
N GLY A 742 3.26 4.37 -24.09
CA GLY A 742 2.53 3.39 -24.90
C GLY A 742 2.10 3.91 -26.26
#